data_AF-A0A163JRW5-F1
#
_entry.id   AF-A0A163JRW5-F1
#
_cell.length_a   1.000
_cell.length_b   1.000
_cell.length_c   1.000
_cell.angle_alpha   90.00
_cell.angle_beta   90.00
_cell.angle_gamma   90.00
#
_symmetry.space_group_name_H-M   'P 1'
#
loop_
_entity.id
_entity.type
_entity.pdbx_description
1 polymer ?
#
loop_
_entity_poly.entity_id
_entity_poly.type
_entity_poly.pdbx_seq_one_letter_code
_entity_poly.pdbx_strand_id
1 'polypeptide(L)'
;MKSALVSTVALVSAAVASAKITLPNGWFKIPPKEKIESGKLNGKPRYLTWMADSQIKHGVEPTFAYTVSAYLSGILLAYDRTGDEKYRDYVKRHADTVLYPAWNGEILLHNNSNSIDDIRFGHTFLDMYNITGGEEIYKIAADSLKDQIDRSFRTPDGGFYHRYPAYIDQMWLDGIYMLDVFYARWTHEFQPDNTTAWDDIALQFDLINAGTTVDRERTNGLPVHGFDVSKKAIWANPDTGAAPHVWGRAVGWYIMALVDTLDYFPEKHEGRARLIEYLQAVADAIVAAQDSRYKGWYNIMDPGLERRSGNYIESSGSAMFVYGLLKGVRLGYLEDKKYLDAALSGYELMTETFAEKRKGDGALVWEWTVQTGSLSSNGTFESAQEKLSTTTGDEVGFEYKFPAFDELPKVEGMPQGSIWGFYDKNGKKDEVGAINLLTPAVVQAASKEISTGEHIQLDWPLHNVQFPGFSRKEFHQKKINFSDFTDWKAMDDEVYINTQSGSQWDSLKHFAHQPSGKYYNGLTHEEATHTDTNGTHNWCERGGIVGRGVLCDWLRWYEEKNGKAPSAVSRHEIPIMEIEETLKWQGTKLKQGDILCIRSGYVQWHNDANEAERKSGTRDNSVAIGVQANENTVRWLYDKHLAALVGETVAFEAWPPKFTDGWCLHEWILVHWGMPIGEMWDLEKLSEKCKSTKRYTFFLTSAPLHVKGGIGSPPGAIAIF
;
A
#
# COMPACT_ATOMS: atom_id res chain seq x y z
N MET A 1 63.62 -9.08 8.15
CA MET A 1 62.95 -8.20 7.17
C MET A 1 62.86 -8.94 5.85
N LYS A 2 61.71 -9.56 5.57
CA LYS A 2 61.41 -10.12 4.25
C LYS A 2 59.89 -10.01 4.03
N SER A 3 59.52 -9.31 2.98
CA SER A 3 58.20 -9.33 2.38
C SER A 3 58.38 -9.10 0.89
N ALA A 4 57.90 -10.03 0.06
CA ALA A 4 56.95 -9.75 -1.00
C ALA A 4 56.78 -10.95 -1.94
N LEU A 5 55.50 -11.18 -2.26
CA LEU A 5 54.92 -11.76 -3.48
C LEU A 5 54.65 -13.28 -3.58
N VAL A 6 53.34 -13.54 -3.50
CA VAL A 6 52.47 -14.39 -4.36
C VAL A 6 52.53 -15.91 -4.19
N SER A 7 51.41 -16.49 -3.72
CA SER A 7 50.63 -17.47 -4.49
C SER A 7 49.28 -17.81 -3.81
N THR A 8 48.24 -17.84 -4.65
CA THR A 8 47.06 -18.74 -4.65
C THR A 8 46.79 -19.63 -3.44
N VAL A 9 45.60 -19.50 -2.85
CA VAL A 9 44.95 -20.62 -2.12
C VAL A 9 43.54 -20.83 -2.67
N ALA A 10 43.38 -22.01 -3.27
CA ALA A 10 42.12 -22.60 -3.68
C ALA A 10 41.27 -22.95 -2.45
N LEU A 11 39.99 -22.58 -2.50
CA LEU A 11 38.95 -23.08 -1.60
C LEU A 11 38.33 -24.33 -2.24
N VAL A 12 38.64 -25.50 -1.70
CA VAL A 12 37.88 -26.73 -1.96
C VAL A 12 37.44 -27.33 -0.62
N SER A 13 36.12 -27.28 -0.44
CA SER A 13 35.20 -28.14 0.32
C SER A 13 35.68 -28.86 1.59
N ALA A 14 34.96 -28.61 2.68
CA ALA A 14 34.51 -29.67 3.58
C ALA A 14 32.98 -29.67 3.58
N ALA A 15 32.42 -30.68 2.95
CA ALA A 15 31.00 -31.02 3.03
C ALA A 15 30.67 -31.50 4.44
N VAL A 16 29.72 -30.85 5.09
CA VAL A 16 28.83 -31.51 6.04
C VAL A 16 27.44 -31.36 5.44
N ALA A 17 26.83 -32.50 5.16
CA ALA A 17 25.53 -32.61 4.54
C ALA A 17 24.51 -31.82 5.36
N SER A 18 24.17 -30.60 4.92
CA SER A 18 22.84 -30.08 5.17
C SER A 18 21.93 -31.05 4.42
N ALA A 19 21.24 -31.92 5.16
CA ALA A 19 20.04 -32.52 4.62
C ALA A 19 19.24 -31.36 4.03
N LYS A 20 19.14 -31.31 2.70
CA LYS A 20 18.21 -30.41 2.02
C LYS A 20 16.83 -30.88 2.44
N ILE A 21 16.35 -30.39 3.58
CA ILE A 21 14.93 -30.26 3.80
C ILE A 21 14.55 -29.11 2.87
N THR A 22 14.26 -29.47 1.62
CA THR A 22 13.45 -28.64 0.76
C THR A 22 12.16 -28.43 1.53
N LEU A 23 11.97 -27.29 2.20
CA LEU A 23 10.69 -26.97 2.82
C LEU A 23 9.65 -27.01 1.70
N PRO A 24 8.76 -28.01 1.66
CA PRO A 24 7.87 -28.13 0.53
C PRO A 24 6.85 -27.00 0.65
N ASN A 25 6.81 -26.13 -0.36
CA ASN A 25 5.80 -25.08 -0.52
C ASN A 25 4.36 -25.63 -0.67
N GLY A 26 4.17 -26.96 -0.57
CA GLY A 26 2.95 -27.64 -1.02
C GLY A 26 2.07 -28.31 0.05
N TRP A 27 2.37 -28.23 1.35
CA TRP A 27 1.71 -29.11 2.33
C TRP A 27 0.71 -28.45 3.30
N PHE A 28 0.56 -27.13 3.30
CA PHE A 28 -0.35 -26.43 4.22
C PHE A 28 -1.37 -25.52 3.57
N LYS A 29 -1.46 -25.51 2.24
CA LYS A 29 -2.55 -24.84 1.53
C LYS A 29 -3.61 -25.89 1.25
N ILE A 30 -4.85 -25.64 1.68
CA ILE A 30 -6.01 -26.21 0.99
C ILE A 30 -5.75 -25.96 -0.50
N PRO A 31 -5.68 -27.01 -1.36
CA PRO A 31 -5.36 -26.85 -2.76
C PRO A 31 -6.18 -25.68 -3.35
N PRO A 32 -5.60 -24.82 -4.20
CA PRO A 32 -6.29 -23.62 -4.69
C PRO A 32 -7.68 -23.89 -5.29
N LYS A 33 -7.88 -25.13 -5.77
CA LYS A 33 -9.12 -25.61 -6.41
C LYS A 33 -10.18 -26.16 -5.44
N GLU A 34 -9.83 -26.46 -4.19
CA GLU A 34 -10.77 -27.03 -3.23
C GLU A 34 -11.68 -25.94 -2.65
N LYS A 35 -13.00 -26.17 -2.65
CA LYS A 35 -13.96 -25.24 -2.07
C LYS A 35 -13.97 -25.37 -0.56
N ILE A 36 -13.93 -24.24 0.13
CA ILE A 36 -14.15 -24.18 1.57
C ILE A 36 -15.65 -24.21 1.83
N GLU A 37 -16.08 -25.16 2.65
CA GLU A 37 -17.43 -25.23 3.15
C GLU A 37 -17.44 -25.01 4.66
N SER A 38 -18.25 -24.05 5.11
CA SER A 38 -18.43 -23.83 6.54
C SER A 38 -19.14 -25.03 7.16
N GLY A 39 -18.50 -25.70 8.11
CA GLY A 39 -19.20 -26.60 9.03
C GLY A 39 -20.36 -25.87 9.73
N LYS A 40 -21.34 -26.62 10.25
CA LYS A 40 -22.46 -26.03 10.98
C LYS A 40 -22.40 -26.35 12.47
N LEU A 41 -22.84 -25.42 13.29
CA LEU A 41 -23.12 -25.61 14.72
C LEU A 41 -24.52 -25.05 15.00
N ASN A 42 -25.44 -25.90 15.46
CA ASN A 42 -26.85 -25.54 15.68
C ASN A 42 -27.50 -24.87 14.46
N GLY A 43 -27.22 -25.38 13.25
CA GLY A 43 -27.76 -24.86 11.99
C GLY A 43 -27.07 -23.60 11.44
N LYS A 44 -26.24 -22.90 12.23
CA LYS A 44 -25.47 -21.71 11.81
C LYS A 44 -24.06 -22.08 11.35
N PRO A 45 -23.39 -21.28 10.48
CA PRO A 45 -22.00 -21.49 10.12
C PRO A 45 -21.07 -21.47 11.34
N ARG A 46 -20.06 -22.34 11.35
CA ARG A 46 -18.98 -22.32 12.33
C ARG A 46 -17.90 -21.34 11.87
N TYR A 47 -18.09 -20.07 12.21
CA TYR A 47 -17.24 -18.97 11.74
C TYR A 47 -15.76 -19.10 12.13
N LEU A 48 -15.43 -19.63 13.32
CA LEU A 48 -14.03 -19.81 13.74
C LEU A 48 -13.23 -20.69 12.77
N THR A 49 -13.69 -21.92 12.53
CA THR A 49 -13.00 -22.85 11.62
C THR A 49 -13.12 -22.39 10.17
N TRP A 50 -14.26 -21.79 9.79
CA TRP A 50 -14.41 -21.24 8.44
C TRP A 50 -13.41 -20.11 8.16
N MET A 51 -13.21 -19.19 9.10
CA MET A 51 -12.19 -18.16 9.00
C MET A 51 -10.79 -18.77 8.96
N ALA A 52 -10.48 -19.69 9.87
CA ALA A 52 -9.17 -20.32 9.94
C ALA A 52 -8.81 -21.04 8.63
N ASP A 53 -9.71 -21.87 8.10
CA ASP A 53 -9.54 -22.55 6.81
C ASP A 53 -9.36 -21.55 5.66
N SER A 54 -10.11 -20.44 5.68
CA SER A 54 -10.03 -19.39 4.66
C SER A 54 -8.66 -18.72 4.65
N GLN A 55 -8.15 -18.37 5.82
CA GLN A 55 -6.85 -17.73 5.97
C GLN A 55 -5.71 -18.68 5.61
N ILE A 56 -5.78 -19.94 6.06
CA ILE A 56 -4.79 -20.99 5.72
C ILE A 56 -4.73 -21.19 4.21
N LYS A 57 -5.88 -21.26 3.54
CA LYS A 57 -5.95 -21.42 2.09
C LYS A 57 -5.33 -20.26 1.32
N HIS A 58 -5.64 -19.03 1.70
CA HIS A 58 -5.11 -17.85 1.02
C HIS A 58 -3.65 -17.57 1.36
N GLY A 59 -3.19 -18.06 2.51
CA GLY A 59 -1.82 -17.93 2.98
C GLY A 59 -1.54 -16.54 3.51
N VAL A 60 -1.26 -16.45 4.80
CA VAL A 60 -0.70 -15.25 5.43
C VAL A 60 0.82 -15.35 5.38
N GLU A 61 1.50 -14.24 5.09
CA GLU A 61 2.96 -14.23 5.05
C GLU A 61 3.53 -14.39 6.47
N PRO A 62 4.49 -15.30 6.69
CA PRO A 62 5.11 -15.50 8.00
C PRO A 62 6.07 -14.36 8.31
N THR A 63 5.55 -13.33 8.95
CA THR A 63 6.33 -12.18 9.44
C THR A 63 6.34 -12.15 10.96
N PHE A 64 7.35 -11.51 11.54
CA PHE A 64 7.47 -11.26 12.98
C PHE A 64 6.63 -10.05 13.43
N ALA A 65 5.40 -9.92 12.90
CA ALA A 65 4.50 -8.81 13.21
C ALA A 65 3.45 -9.21 14.26
N TYR A 66 3.08 -8.27 15.14
CA TYR A 66 2.04 -8.50 16.15
C TYR A 66 0.70 -8.94 15.56
N THR A 67 0.34 -8.42 14.38
CA THR A 67 -0.90 -8.76 13.67
C THR A 67 -0.91 -10.22 13.24
N VAL A 68 0.24 -10.75 12.79
CA VAL A 68 0.39 -12.17 12.47
C VAL A 68 0.27 -13.00 13.74
N SER A 69 0.91 -12.61 14.84
CA SER A 69 0.78 -13.35 16.11
C SER A 69 -0.66 -13.39 16.64
N ALA A 70 -1.38 -12.26 16.64
CA ALA A 70 -2.78 -12.19 17.06
C ALA A 70 -3.67 -13.09 16.17
N TYR A 71 -3.43 -13.08 14.86
CA TYR A 71 -4.07 -13.98 13.91
C TYR A 71 -3.79 -15.46 14.22
N LEU A 72 -2.53 -15.82 14.51
CA LEU A 72 -2.13 -17.19 14.83
C LEU A 72 -2.77 -17.69 16.13
N SER A 73 -2.95 -16.83 17.15
CA SER A 73 -3.73 -17.18 18.33
C SER A 73 -5.17 -17.60 17.97
N GLY A 74 -5.80 -16.92 17.00
CA GLY A 74 -7.11 -17.31 16.48
C GLY A 74 -7.11 -18.67 15.76
N ILE A 75 -6.04 -18.99 15.02
CA ILE A 75 -5.86 -20.31 14.40
C ILE A 75 -5.69 -21.40 15.45
N LEU A 76 -4.95 -21.14 16.54
CA LEU A 76 -4.83 -22.09 17.65
C LEU A 76 -6.15 -22.29 18.39
N LEU A 77 -7.01 -21.28 18.52
CA LEU A 77 -8.37 -21.51 19.04
C LEU A 77 -9.18 -22.46 18.15
N ALA A 78 -8.95 -22.47 16.82
CA ALA A 78 -9.54 -23.46 15.93
C ALA A 78 -8.96 -24.85 16.21
N TYR A 79 -7.65 -24.96 16.45
CA TYR A 79 -7.00 -26.20 16.89
C TYR A 79 -7.61 -26.72 18.21
N ASP A 80 -7.67 -25.91 19.25
CA ASP A 80 -8.23 -26.29 20.56
C ASP A 80 -9.68 -26.77 20.44
N ARG A 81 -10.43 -26.19 19.50
CA ARG A 81 -11.84 -26.53 19.30
C ARG A 81 -12.04 -27.83 18.54
N THR A 82 -11.13 -28.22 17.64
CA THR A 82 -11.33 -29.35 16.71
C THR A 82 -10.34 -30.49 16.88
N GLY A 83 -9.16 -30.26 17.44
CA GLY A 83 -8.02 -31.18 17.44
C GLY A 83 -7.40 -31.40 16.05
N ASP A 84 -7.76 -30.60 15.05
CA ASP A 84 -7.28 -30.77 13.66
C ASP A 84 -5.86 -30.21 13.53
N GLU A 85 -4.89 -31.14 13.36
CA GLU A 85 -3.47 -30.86 13.36
C GLU A 85 -3.02 -29.82 12.32
N LYS A 86 -3.79 -29.61 11.24
CA LYS A 86 -3.45 -28.62 10.22
C LYS A 86 -3.32 -27.20 10.80
N TYR A 87 -4.12 -26.86 11.81
CA TYR A 87 -4.09 -25.54 12.44
C TYR A 87 -2.81 -25.36 13.26
N ARG A 88 -2.48 -26.37 14.07
CA ARG A 88 -1.22 -26.45 14.82
C ARG A 88 -0.03 -26.33 13.87
N ASP A 89 0.01 -27.15 12.83
CA ASP A 89 1.16 -27.23 11.92
C ASP A 89 1.34 -25.93 11.13
N TYR A 90 0.22 -25.28 10.76
CA TYR A 90 0.25 -23.97 10.11
C TYR A 90 0.88 -22.91 11.03
N VAL A 91 0.52 -22.89 12.31
CA VAL A 91 1.10 -21.96 13.30
C VAL A 91 2.57 -22.29 13.55
N LYS A 92 2.91 -23.57 13.71
CA LYS A 92 4.29 -24.02 13.86
C LYS A 92 5.16 -23.57 12.70
N ARG A 93 4.67 -23.68 11.46
CA ARG A 93 5.40 -23.19 10.28
C ARG A 93 5.72 -21.70 10.36
N HIS A 94 4.82 -20.88 10.87
CA HIS A 94 5.07 -19.44 11.02
C HIS A 94 6.17 -19.18 12.05
N ALA A 95 6.07 -19.84 13.23
CA ALA A 95 7.11 -19.77 14.26
C ALA A 95 8.48 -20.25 13.74
N ASP A 96 8.50 -21.37 13.02
CA ASP A 96 9.71 -21.96 12.44
C ASP A 96 10.35 -21.02 11.40
N THR A 97 9.53 -20.37 10.57
CA THR A 97 10.02 -19.51 9.49
C THR A 97 10.76 -18.29 10.05
N VAL A 98 10.28 -17.71 11.14
CA VAL A 98 10.95 -16.56 11.78
C VAL A 98 12.16 -16.96 12.64
N LEU A 99 12.50 -18.24 12.76
CA LEU A 99 13.70 -18.74 13.45
C LEU A 99 14.73 -19.34 12.47
N TYR A 100 14.41 -19.42 11.19
CA TYR A 100 15.26 -19.95 10.13
C TYR A 100 16.08 -18.83 9.44
N PRO A 101 17.31 -19.06 8.92
CA PRO A 101 18.07 -20.32 8.88
C PRO A 101 18.89 -20.63 10.13
N ALA A 102 18.99 -19.71 11.09
CA ALA A 102 19.88 -19.86 12.24
C ALA A 102 19.49 -21.06 13.12
N TRP A 103 18.19 -21.27 13.32
CA TRP A 103 17.61 -22.39 14.06
C TRP A 103 18.20 -22.59 15.46
N ASN A 104 18.54 -21.49 16.13
CA ASN A 104 19.17 -21.45 17.46
C ASN A 104 18.34 -20.62 18.46
N GLY A 105 17.13 -20.21 18.09
CA GLY A 105 16.25 -19.33 18.87
C GLY A 105 16.39 -17.84 18.53
N GLU A 106 17.36 -17.47 17.69
CA GLU A 106 17.46 -16.11 17.14
C GLU A 106 16.30 -15.82 16.18
N ILE A 107 15.63 -14.69 16.40
CA ILE A 107 14.49 -14.26 15.59
C ILE A 107 15.02 -13.54 14.35
N LEU A 108 14.74 -14.10 13.18
CA LEU A 108 15.12 -13.59 11.88
C LEU A 108 14.60 -12.14 11.69
N LEU A 109 15.49 -11.24 11.28
CA LEU A 109 15.22 -9.82 11.05
C LEU A 109 14.72 -9.04 12.29
N HIS A 110 14.73 -9.64 13.48
CA HIS A 110 14.56 -8.89 14.72
C HIS A 110 15.76 -7.97 14.89
N ASN A 111 15.53 -6.68 14.74
CA ASN A 111 16.57 -5.65 14.71
C ASN A 111 16.91 -5.15 16.12
N ASN A 112 16.51 -5.87 17.17
CA ASN A 112 16.56 -5.41 18.56
C ASN A 112 15.93 -4.02 18.75
N SER A 113 14.91 -3.67 17.95
CA SER A 113 14.16 -2.45 18.21
C SER A 113 13.46 -2.57 19.55
N ASN A 114 13.48 -1.50 20.33
CA ASN A 114 12.67 -1.40 21.55
C ASN A 114 11.24 -0.99 21.17
N SER A 115 10.64 -1.74 20.23
CA SER A 115 9.23 -1.63 19.85
C SER A 115 8.45 -2.70 20.59
N ILE A 116 7.44 -2.31 21.36
CA ILE A 116 6.68 -3.28 22.16
C ILE A 116 5.71 -4.11 21.32
N ASP A 117 5.41 -3.67 20.08
CA ASP A 117 4.61 -4.45 19.12
C ASP A 117 5.21 -5.84 18.87
N ASP A 118 6.53 -5.90 18.73
CA ASP A 118 7.28 -7.12 18.41
C ASP A 118 7.12 -8.20 19.50
N ILE A 119 6.89 -7.77 20.75
CA ILE A 119 6.80 -8.66 21.92
C ILE A 119 5.58 -9.57 21.83
N ARG A 120 4.50 -9.15 21.16
CA ARG A 120 3.26 -9.94 21.05
C ARG A 120 3.51 -11.32 20.45
N PHE A 121 4.50 -11.45 19.57
CA PHE A 121 4.86 -12.71 18.92
C PHE A 121 5.44 -13.74 19.90
N GLY A 122 5.91 -13.30 21.07
CA GLY A 122 6.35 -14.18 22.15
C GLY A 122 5.29 -15.20 22.56
N HIS A 123 4.01 -14.84 22.51
CA HIS A 123 2.93 -15.81 22.74
C HIS A 123 2.98 -16.99 21.76
N THR A 124 3.23 -16.74 20.48
CA THR A 124 3.32 -17.79 19.46
C THR A 124 4.48 -18.75 19.75
N PHE A 125 5.60 -18.23 20.27
CA PHE A 125 6.70 -19.07 20.71
C PHE A 125 6.34 -19.88 21.96
N LEU A 126 5.67 -19.29 22.96
CA LEU A 126 5.18 -20.03 24.13
C LEU A 126 4.15 -21.09 23.76
N ASP A 127 3.27 -20.80 22.80
CA ASP A 127 2.32 -21.78 22.26
C ASP A 127 3.07 -22.98 21.66
N MET A 128 4.09 -22.73 20.84
CA MET A 128 4.89 -23.81 20.26
C MET A 128 5.73 -24.55 21.29
N TYR A 129 6.34 -23.86 22.25
CA TYR A 129 7.03 -24.49 23.38
C TYR A 129 6.12 -25.49 24.11
N ASN A 130 4.91 -25.06 24.47
CA ASN A 130 3.95 -25.90 25.20
C ASN A 130 3.43 -27.07 24.35
N ILE A 131 3.09 -26.82 23.08
CA ILE A 131 2.56 -27.84 22.17
C ILE A 131 3.60 -28.90 21.79
N THR A 132 4.87 -28.50 21.64
CA THR A 132 5.96 -29.42 21.26
C THR A 132 6.55 -30.18 22.45
N GLY A 133 6.04 -29.98 23.67
CA GLY A 133 6.55 -30.65 24.86
C GLY A 133 7.87 -30.07 25.37
N GLY A 134 8.11 -28.79 25.13
CA GLY A 134 9.22 -28.05 25.69
C GLY A 134 10.44 -27.93 24.77
N GLU A 135 10.26 -27.79 23.45
CA GLU A 135 11.40 -27.55 22.56
C GLU A 135 12.08 -26.20 22.86
N GLU A 136 13.32 -26.27 23.34
CA GLU A 136 14.08 -25.12 23.85
C GLU A 136 14.24 -23.97 22.86
N ILE A 137 14.23 -24.24 21.54
CA ILE A 137 14.38 -23.18 20.53
C ILE A 137 13.30 -22.10 20.65
N TYR A 138 12.07 -22.49 20.93
CA TYR A 138 10.96 -21.54 21.10
C TYR A 138 11.07 -20.82 22.45
N LYS A 139 11.54 -21.51 23.49
CA LYS A 139 11.79 -20.88 24.78
C LYS A 139 12.86 -19.80 24.68
N ILE A 140 13.98 -20.07 23.99
CA ILE A 140 15.06 -19.10 23.75
C ILE A 140 14.50 -17.87 23.03
N ALA A 141 13.68 -18.07 21.99
CA ALA A 141 13.05 -16.97 21.27
C ALA A 141 12.10 -16.15 22.17
N ALA A 142 11.26 -16.80 22.98
CA ALA A 142 10.38 -16.14 23.94
C ALA A 142 11.17 -15.37 25.02
N ASP A 143 12.23 -15.99 25.56
CA ASP A 143 13.11 -15.39 26.57
C ASP A 143 13.80 -14.13 26.00
N SER A 144 14.18 -14.11 24.72
CA SER A 144 14.78 -12.92 24.09
C SER A 144 13.84 -11.70 24.05
N LEU A 145 12.52 -11.94 23.97
CA LEU A 145 11.48 -10.91 24.03
C LEU A 145 11.18 -10.52 25.48
N LYS A 146 11.28 -11.46 26.43
CA LYS A 146 11.26 -11.13 27.86
C LYS A 146 12.46 -10.26 28.26
N ASP A 147 13.65 -10.53 27.73
CA ASP A 147 14.84 -9.71 27.90
C ASP A 147 14.65 -8.31 27.28
N GLN A 148 13.77 -8.18 26.27
CA GLN A 148 13.41 -6.87 25.70
C GLN A 148 12.57 -6.05 26.68
N ILE A 149 11.66 -6.68 27.41
CA ILE A 149 10.88 -6.02 28.47
C ILE A 149 11.83 -5.44 29.51
N ASP A 150 12.83 -6.19 29.95
CA ASP A 150 13.76 -5.75 31.02
C ASP A 150 14.62 -4.55 30.63
N ARG A 151 14.92 -4.38 29.32
CA ARG A 151 15.68 -3.25 28.79
C ARG A 151 14.82 -2.14 28.18
N SER A 152 13.50 -2.30 28.16
CA SER A 152 12.59 -1.31 27.58
C SER A 152 12.65 -0.01 28.37
N PHE A 153 12.71 1.11 27.66
CA PHE A 153 12.68 2.43 28.29
C PHE A 153 11.30 2.71 28.88
N ARG A 154 11.28 3.51 29.95
CA ARG A 154 10.09 3.77 30.75
C ARG A 154 9.91 5.26 31.04
N THR A 155 8.67 5.66 31.23
CA THR A 155 8.28 6.97 31.74
C THR A 155 8.82 7.15 33.17
N PRO A 156 8.85 8.38 33.71
CA PRO A 156 9.27 8.61 35.10
C PRO A 156 8.51 7.78 36.14
N ASP A 157 7.24 7.46 35.88
CA ASP A 157 6.39 6.66 36.77
C ASP A 157 6.50 5.14 36.51
N GLY A 158 7.38 4.71 35.60
CA GLY A 158 7.67 3.30 35.34
C GLY A 158 6.89 2.66 34.18
N GLY A 159 6.13 3.44 33.42
CA GLY A 159 5.33 2.96 32.29
C GLY A 159 6.17 2.68 31.05
N PHE A 160 5.97 1.56 30.34
CA PHE A 160 6.75 1.26 29.13
C PHE A 160 6.48 2.25 27.99
N TYR A 161 7.56 2.74 27.35
CA TYR A 161 7.40 3.46 26.09
C TYR A 161 6.83 2.54 25.02
N HIS A 162 5.91 3.05 24.21
CA HIS A 162 5.36 2.28 23.10
C HIS A 162 6.44 1.89 22.07
N ARG A 163 7.36 2.80 21.77
CA ARG A 163 8.52 2.52 20.91
C ARG A 163 9.67 3.47 21.18
N TYR A 164 10.90 2.98 21.25
CA TYR A 164 12.09 3.83 21.28
C TYR A 164 12.89 3.75 19.97
N PRO A 165 13.41 4.88 19.43
CA PRO A 165 13.31 6.26 19.94
C PRO A 165 12.07 7.04 19.44
N ALA A 166 11.14 6.38 18.74
CA ALA A 166 10.05 7.08 18.03
C ALA A 166 8.99 7.71 18.94
N TYR A 167 8.64 7.04 20.04
CA TYR A 167 7.52 7.36 20.94
C TYR A 167 8.00 7.38 22.40
N ILE A 168 8.98 8.25 22.67
CA ILE A 168 9.49 8.51 24.02
C ILE A 168 8.38 9.10 24.87
N ASP A 169 8.28 8.65 26.12
CA ASP A 169 7.29 9.08 27.13
C ASP A 169 5.82 8.79 26.79
N GLN A 170 5.57 7.95 25.79
CA GLN A 170 4.21 7.64 25.29
C GLN A 170 3.77 6.23 25.66
N MET A 171 2.58 6.11 26.25
CA MET A 171 1.90 4.85 26.52
C MET A 171 0.58 4.79 25.74
N TRP A 172 0.39 3.74 24.94
CA TRP A 172 -0.82 3.55 24.11
C TRP A 172 -1.54 2.27 24.55
N LEU A 173 -2.86 2.26 24.44
CA LEU A 173 -3.69 1.11 24.84
C LEU A 173 -3.27 -0.19 24.12
N ASP A 174 -2.89 -0.08 22.84
CA ASP A 174 -2.38 -1.16 22.01
C ASP A 174 -1.22 -1.89 22.71
N GLY A 175 -0.29 -1.13 23.27
CA GLY A 175 0.92 -1.62 23.91
C GLY A 175 0.67 -2.60 25.05
N ILE A 176 -0.42 -2.40 25.79
CA ILE A 176 -0.79 -3.25 26.93
C ILE A 176 -1.13 -4.66 26.46
N TYR A 177 -1.80 -4.78 25.31
CA TYR A 177 -2.06 -6.11 24.73
C TYR A 177 -0.80 -6.75 24.14
N MET A 178 0.11 -5.95 23.59
CA MET A 178 1.32 -6.47 22.94
C MET A 178 2.34 -6.99 23.95
N LEU A 179 2.58 -6.24 25.02
CA LEU A 179 3.64 -6.50 26.00
C LEU A 179 3.10 -7.14 27.27
N ASP A 180 2.15 -6.52 27.96
CA ASP A 180 1.81 -6.89 29.35
C ASP A 180 1.11 -8.25 29.46
N VAL A 181 0.30 -8.62 28.45
CA VAL A 181 -0.31 -9.95 28.38
C VAL A 181 0.77 -11.04 28.20
N PHE A 182 1.80 -10.76 27.39
CA PHE A 182 2.93 -11.66 27.22
C PHE A 182 3.76 -11.73 28.50
N TYR A 183 3.99 -10.58 29.14
CA TYR A 183 4.74 -10.50 30.39
C TYR A 183 4.05 -11.31 31.49
N ALA A 184 2.73 -11.17 31.65
CA ALA A 184 1.94 -11.95 32.59
C ALA A 184 2.01 -13.45 32.29
N ARG A 185 1.85 -13.84 31.03
CA ARG A 185 1.94 -15.25 30.62
C ARG A 185 3.31 -15.85 30.89
N TRP A 186 4.38 -15.18 30.44
CA TRP A 186 5.75 -15.66 30.66
C TRP A 186 6.08 -15.76 32.15
N THR A 187 5.67 -14.75 32.94
CA THR A 187 5.87 -14.75 34.39
C THR A 187 5.10 -15.90 35.04
N HIS A 188 3.86 -16.16 34.63
CA HIS A 188 3.09 -17.31 35.12
C HIS A 188 3.78 -18.65 34.82
N GLU A 189 4.28 -18.83 33.59
CA GLU A 189 4.87 -20.10 33.15
C GLU A 189 6.25 -20.36 33.78
N PHE A 190 7.07 -19.32 34.01
CA PHE A 190 8.48 -19.50 34.40
C PHE A 190 8.88 -18.85 35.72
N GLN A 191 8.12 -17.88 36.22
CA GLN A 191 8.41 -17.14 37.47
C GLN A 191 7.14 -16.81 38.29
N PRO A 192 6.26 -17.79 38.58
CA PRO A 192 4.94 -17.52 39.16
C PRO A 192 5.00 -16.84 40.54
N ASP A 193 6.09 -17.04 41.28
CA ASP A 193 6.30 -16.44 42.61
C ASP A 193 7.02 -15.08 42.58
N ASN A 194 7.32 -14.51 41.40
CA ASN A 194 8.01 -13.23 41.27
C ASN A 194 7.05 -12.05 41.51
N THR A 195 6.91 -11.66 42.78
CA THR A 195 6.01 -10.57 43.19
C THR A 195 6.36 -9.23 42.54
N THR A 196 7.65 -8.94 42.32
CA THR A 196 8.07 -7.69 41.66
C THR A 196 7.60 -7.61 40.21
N ALA A 197 7.60 -8.73 39.48
CA ALA A 197 7.06 -8.77 38.13
C ALA A 197 5.53 -8.58 38.13
N TRP A 198 4.82 -9.21 39.07
CA TRP A 198 3.37 -9.04 39.20
C TRP A 198 2.96 -7.62 39.60
N ASP A 199 3.74 -6.99 40.49
CA ASP A 199 3.56 -5.58 40.87
C ASP A 199 3.80 -4.65 39.67
N ASP A 200 4.82 -4.92 38.85
CA ASP A 200 5.10 -4.13 37.64
C ASP A 200 3.99 -4.28 36.59
N ILE A 201 3.50 -5.50 36.35
CA ILE A 201 2.36 -5.73 35.46
C ILE A 201 1.12 -4.96 35.97
N ALA A 202 0.82 -5.02 37.27
CA ALA A 202 -0.29 -4.25 37.85
C ALA A 202 -0.10 -2.74 37.65
N LEU A 203 1.13 -2.24 37.84
CA LEU A 203 1.47 -0.83 37.63
C LEU A 203 1.22 -0.40 36.18
N GLN A 204 1.54 -1.21 35.17
CA GLN A 204 1.27 -0.85 33.77
C GLN A 204 -0.24 -0.63 33.52
N PHE A 205 -1.10 -1.48 34.10
CA PHE A 205 -2.56 -1.31 34.03
C PHE A 205 -3.05 -0.09 34.82
N ASP A 206 -2.47 0.20 35.98
CA ASP A 206 -2.80 1.38 36.78
C ASP A 206 -2.47 2.67 36.00
N LEU A 207 -1.28 2.74 35.40
CA LEU A 207 -0.79 3.89 34.63
C LEU A 207 -1.59 4.12 33.35
N ILE A 208 -1.81 3.08 32.54
CA ILE A 208 -2.56 3.23 31.29
C ILE A 208 -4.01 3.63 31.55
N ASN A 209 -4.66 3.07 32.58
CA ASN A 209 -6.01 3.46 32.96
C ASN A 209 -6.03 4.92 33.40
N ALA A 210 -5.10 5.33 34.27
CA ALA A 210 -5.04 6.71 34.75
C ALA A 210 -4.85 7.71 33.61
N GLY A 211 -3.87 7.49 32.73
CA GLY A 211 -3.52 8.43 31.66
C GLY A 211 -4.54 8.52 30.52
N THR A 212 -5.22 7.41 30.20
CA THR A 212 -6.19 7.38 29.08
C THR A 212 -7.61 7.74 29.49
N THR A 213 -7.89 7.81 30.79
CA THR A 213 -9.23 8.12 31.32
C THR A 213 -9.29 9.45 32.08
N VAL A 214 -8.31 10.34 31.87
CA VAL A 214 -8.28 11.69 32.45
C VAL A 214 -9.51 12.54 32.08
N ASP A 215 -10.09 12.31 30.91
CA ASP A 215 -11.24 13.06 30.38
C ASP A 215 -12.54 12.22 30.39
N ARG A 216 -12.75 11.36 31.41
CA ARG A 216 -13.90 10.43 31.52
C ARG A 216 -15.26 11.05 31.20
N GLU A 217 -15.52 12.27 31.66
CA GLU A 217 -16.78 12.99 31.41
C GLU A 217 -16.99 13.31 29.92
N ARG A 218 -15.91 13.63 29.19
CA ARG A 218 -15.96 13.96 27.76
C ARG A 218 -16.21 12.71 26.92
N THR A 219 -15.64 11.57 27.33
CA THR A 219 -15.63 10.34 26.55
C THR A 219 -16.69 9.33 27.00
N ASN A 220 -17.58 9.71 27.92
CA ASN A 220 -18.53 8.80 28.58
C ASN A 220 -17.85 7.56 29.18
N GLY A 221 -16.68 7.74 29.77
CA GLY A 221 -15.90 6.70 30.43
C GLY A 221 -15.00 5.87 29.50
N LEU A 222 -15.05 6.07 28.17
CA LEU A 222 -14.15 5.37 27.26
C LEU A 222 -12.71 5.91 27.37
N PRO A 223 -11.68 5.04 27.42
CA PRO A 223 -10.29 5.49 27.40
C PRO A 223 -9.90 6.01 26.00
N VAL A 224 -9.16 7.11 25.94
CA VAL A 224 -8.56 7.58 24.68
C VAL A 224 -7.39 6.70 24.24
N HIS A 225 -6.97 6.79 22.98
CA HIS A 225 -5.96 5.91 22.36
C HIS A 225 -4.66 5.77 23.19
N GLY A 226 -4.15 6.85 23.76
CA GLY A 226 -2.92 6.84 24.55
C GLY A 226 -2.66 8.20 25.19
N PHE A 227 -1.49 8.35 25.82
CA PHE A 227 -1.05 9.61 26.38
C PHE A 227 0.48 9.75 26.30
N ASP A 228 0.94 11.01 26.23
CA ASP A 228 2.35 11.41 26.32
C ASP A 228 2.59 12.12 27.65
N VAL A 229 3.37 11.50 28.54
CA VAL A 229 3.72 12.07 29.85
C VAL A 229 4.49 13.38 29.69
N SER A 230 5.29 13.50 28.64
CA SER A 230 6.10 14.69 28.36
C SER A 230 5.29 15.83 27.74
N LYS A 231 4.10 15.52 27.20
CA LYS A 231 3.20 16.45 26.49
C LYS A 231 3.86 17.17 25.30
N LYS A 232 4.84 16.50 24.66
CA LYS A 232 5.61 17.05 23.53
C LYS A 232 5.06 16.59 22.19
N ALA A 233 4.41 15.42 22.16
CA ALA A 233 3.79 14.91 20.95
C ALA A 233 2.73 15.89 20.44
N ILE A 234 2.68 16.10 19.13
CA ILE A 234 1.82 17.13 18.51
C ILE A 234 0.32 16.92 18.77
N TRP A 235 -0.08 15.66 19.02
CA TRP A 235 -1.45 15.27 19.33
C TRP A 235 -1.77 15.35 20.82
N ALA A 236 -0.76 15.46 21.69
CA ALA A 236 -0.94 15.37 23.12
C ALA A 236 -1.66 16.62 23.64
N ASN A 237 -2.71 16.42 24.43
CA ASN A 237 -3.35 17.50 25.15
C ASN A 237 -2.29 18.23 26.03
N PRO A 238 -2.19 19.57 25.96
CA PRO A 238 -1.14 20.30 26.67
C PRO A 238 -1.24 20.23 28.21
N ASP A 239 -2.44 19.97 28.74
CA ASP A 239 -2.70 19.87 30.17
C ASP A 239 -2.60 18.43 30.67
N THR A 240 -3.12 17.47 29.91
CA THR A 240 -3.26 16.08 30.38
C THR A 240 -2.31 15.09 29.70
N GLY A 241 -1.75 15.43 28.53
CA GLY A 241 -0.97 14.53 27.69
C GLY A 241 -1.80 13.54 26.88
N ALA A 242 -3.13 13.48 27.10
CA ALA A 242 -4.02 12.51 26.51
C ALA A 242 -4.23 12.73 25.00
N ALA A 243 -4.45 11.62 24.28
CA ALA A 243 -4.86 11.63 22.88
C ALA A 243 -6.24 12.29 22.69
N PRO A 244 -6.49 12.94 21.54
CA PRO A 244 -7.69 13.73 21.35
C PRO A 244 -8.96 12.88 21.22
N HIS A 245 -8.84 11.64 20.73
CA HIS A 245 -9.97 10.81 20.33
C HIS A 245 -9.96 9.42 20.95
N VAL A 246 -11.16 8.85 21.08
CA VAL A 246 -11.39 7.46 21.43
C VAL A 246 -11.41 6.63 20.15
N TRP A 247 -10.35 5.87 19.93
CA TRP A 247 -10.24 4.96 18.79
C TRP A 247 -10.69 3.54 19.17
N GLY A 248 -11.71 3.02 18.47
CA GLY A 248 -12.38 1.78 18.84
C GLY A 248 -11.46 0.57 18.96
N ARG A 249 -10.48 0.40 18.05
CA ARG A 249 -9.54 -0.73 18.15
C ARG A 249 -8.56 -0.60 19.32
N ALA A 250 -8.11 0.61 19.67
CA ALA A 250 -7.26 0.81 20.85
C ALA A 250 -7.99 0.39 22.14
N VAL A 251 -9.26 0.81 22.30
CA VAL A 251 -10.10 0.34 23.41
C VAL A 251 -10.33 -1.18 23.33
N GLY A 252 -10.45 -1.72 22.11
CA GLY A 252 -10.53 -3.15 21.86
C GLY A 252 -9.33 -3.91 22.40
N TRP A 253 -8.11 -3.43 22.16
CA TRP A 253 -6.89 -4.05 22.70
C TRP A 253 -6.89 -4.01 24.23
N TYR A 254 -7.36 -2.92 24.81
CA TYR A 254 -7.39 -2.76 26.26
C TYR A 254 -8.33 -3.74 26.96
N ILE A 255 -9.58 -3.89 26.48
CA ILE A 255 -10.50 -4.87 27.07
C ILE A 255 -9.97 -6.30 26.90
N MET A 256 -9.37 -6.63 25.74
CA MET A 256 -8.74 -7.92 25.52
C MET A 256 -7.59 -8.15 26.50
N ALA A 257 -6.72 -7.16 26.70
CA ALA A 257 -5.59 -7.27 27.60
C ALA A 257 -6.02 -7.51 29.05
N LEU A 258 -7.09 -6.84 29.50
CA LEU A 258 -7.64 -7.04 30.84
C LEU A 258 -8.16 -8.47 31.03
N VAL A 259 -9.00 -8.99 30.11
CA VAL A 259 -9.54 -10.35 30.26
C VAL A 259 -8.51 -11.45 30.05
N ASP A 260 -7.49 -11.22 29.21
CA ASP A 260 -6.47 -12.22 28.90
C ASP A 260 -5.36 -12.24 29.96
N THR A 261 -5.00 -11.09 30.55
CA THR A 261 -4.05 -11.05 31.67
C THR A 261 -4.61 -11.79 32.90
N LEU A 262 -5.92 -11.68 33.14
CA LEU A 262 -6.60 -12.35 34.25
C LEU A 262 -6.56 -13.89 34.17
N ASP A 263 -6.24 -14.49 33.02
CA ASP A 263 -6.01 -15.95 32.93
C ASP A 263 -4.72 -16.37 33.65
N TYR A 264 -3.76 -15.46 33.78
CA TYR A 264 -2.42 -15.72 34.33
C TYR A 264 -2.18 -15.05 35.69
N PHE A 265 -2.88 -13.93 35.95
CA PHE A 265 -2.64 -13.07 37.10
C PHE A 265 -3.00 -13.75 38.43
N PRO A 266 -2.13 -13.73 39.46
CA PRO A 266 -2.36 -14.50 40.69
C PRO A 266 -3.63 -14.08 41.45
N GLU A 267 -4.45 -15.06 41.84
CA GLU A 267 -5.75 -14.82 42.50
C GLU A 267 -5.67 -13.98 43.77
N LYS A 268 -4.57 -14.12 44.52
CA LYS A 268 -4.36 -13.46 45.82
C LYS A 268 -3.65 -12.11 45.72
N HIS A 269 -3.20 -11.72 44.53
CA HIS A 269 -2.47 -10.46 44.36
C HIS A 269 -3.43 -9.27 44.37
N GLU A 270 -3.10 -8.21 45.12
CA GLU A 270 -4.01 -7.06 45.32
C GLU A 270 -4.38 -6.35 44.01
N GLY A 271 -3.43 -6.29 43.06
CA GLY A 271 -3.66 -5.74 41.72
C GLY A 271 -4.79 -6.44 40.94
N ARG A 272 -5.11 -7.71 41.24
CA ARG A 272 -6.15 -8.46 40.52
C ARG A 272 -7.53 -7.81 40.65
N ALA A 273 -7.85 -7.30 41.85
CA ALA A 273 -9.11 -6.61 42.09
C ALA A 273 -9.20 -5.32 41.26
N ARG A 274 -8.09 -4.58 41.14
CA ARG A 274 -8.01 -3.36 40.31
C ARG A 274 -8.21 -3.66 38.82
N LEU A 275 -7.59 -4.72 38.30
CA LEU A 275 -7.78 -5.16 36.91
C LEU A 275 -9.26 -5.50 36.62
N ILE A 276 -9.95 -6.16 37.56
CA ILE A 276 -11.39 -6.46 37.42
C ILE A 276 -12.21 -5.17 37.44
N GLU A 277 -11.88 -4.21 38.31
CA GLU A 277 -12.55 -2.91 38.34
C GLU A 277 -12.38 -2.15 37.01
N TYR A 278 -11.16 -2.14 36.45
CA TYR A 278 -10.90 -1.52 35.15
C TYR A 278 -11.65 -2.23 34.01
N LEU A 279 -11.74 -3.56 34.06
CA LEU A 279 -12.54 -4.35 33.12
C LEU A 279 -14.03 -3.99 33.19
N GLN A 280 -14.58 -3.89 34.39
CA GLN A 280 -15.99 -3.51 34.60
C GLN A 280 -16.26 -2.10 34.08
N ALA A 281 -15.36 -1.14 34.38
CA ALA A 281 -15.48 0.24 33.94
C ALA A 281 -15.45 0.38 32.40
N VAL A 282 -14.48 -0.25 31.73
CA VAL A 282 -14.41 -0.20 30.26
C VAL A 282 -15.55 -0.96 29.61
N ALA A 283 -15.98 -2.09 30.18
CA ALA A 283 -17.13 -2.84 29.69
C ALA A 283 -18.43 -2.02 29.79
N ASP A 284 -18.63 -1.27 30.87
CA ASP A 284 -19.77 -0.35 31.02
C ASP A 284 -19.77 0.73 29.94
N ALA A 285 -18.62 1.36 29.71
CA ALA A 285 -18.46 2.39 28.68
C ALA A 285 -18.68 1.82 27.26
N ILE A 286 -18.15 0.63 26.97
CA ILE A 286 -18.35 -0.07 25.69
C ILE A 286 -19.84 -0.38 25.48
N VAL A 287 -20.53 -0.94 26.48
CA VAL A 287 -21.97 -1.25 26.37
C VAL A 287 -22.78 0.03 26.12
N ALA A 288 -22.45 1.13 26.81
CA ALA A 288 -23.11 2.41 26.63
C ALA A 288 -22.87 3.01 25.23
N ALA A 289 -21.71 2.75 24.62
CA ALA A 289 -21.32 3.28 23.32
C ALA A 289 -21.78 2.43 22.11
N GLN A 290 -22.46 1.30 22.34
CA GLN A 290 -22.96 0.46 21.25
C GLN A 290 -24.04 1.20 20.44
N ASP A 291 -23.91 1.26 19.12
CA ASP A 291 -24.90 1.92 18.27
C ASP A 291 -26.25 1.20 18.38
N SER A 292 -27.28 1.94 18.76
CA SER A 292 -28.60 1.36 19.03
C SER A 292 -29.29 0.78 17.79
N ARG A 293 -28.91 1.20 16.58
CA ARG A 293 -29.48 0.75 15.30
C ARG A 293 -28.70 -0.43 14.73
N TYR A 294 -27.38 -0.29 14.62
CA TYR A 294 -26.52 -1.26 13.95
C TYR A 294 -25.93 -2.31 14.89
N LYS A 295 -25.96 -2.07 16.22
CA LYS A 295 -25.44 -2.98 17.26
C LYS A 295 -23.93 -3.21 17.23
N GLY A 296 -23.19 -2.39 16.50
CA GLY A 296 -21.73 -2.37 16.52
C GLY A 296 -21.19 -1.09 17.11
N TRP A 297 -19.88 -0.91 16.99
CA TRP A 297 -19.16 0.25 17.52
C TRP A 297 -18.46 1.02 16.40
N TYR A 298 -18.47 2.34 16.50
CA TYR A 298 -17.83 3.21 15.52
C TYR A 298 -16.31 3.13 15.60
N ASN A 299 -15.62 3.40 14.49
CA ASN A 299 -14.16 3.53 14.46
C ASN A 299 -13.69 4.61 15.44
N ILE A 300 -14.33 5.79 15.42
CA ILE A 300 -14.12 6.85 16.41
C ILE A 300 -15.34 6.94 17.31
N MET A 301 -15.14 6.74 18.60
CA MET A 301 -16.20 6.55 19.59
C MET A 301 -16.40 7.77 20.50
N ASP A 302 -15.82 8.92 20.18
CA ASP A 302 -16.10 10.16 20.88
C ASP A 302 -17.61 10.49 20.82
N PRO A 303 -18.24 10.79 21.97
CA PRO A 303 -19.65 11.17 22.01
C PRO A 303 -19.97 12.34 21.09
N GLY A 304 -21.02 12.20 20.28
CA GLY A 304 -21.46 13.19 19.29
C GLY A 304 -20.80 13.07 17.92
N LEU A 305 -19.79 12.20 17.75
CA LEU A 305 -19.20 11.89 16.44
C LEU A 305 -19.84 10.66 15.77
N GLU A 306 -20.84 10.05 16.42
CA GLU A 306 -21.62 8.97 15.81
C GLU A 306 -22.31 9.51 14.54
N ARG A 307 -22.17 8.78 13.43
CA ARG A 307 -22.74 9.14 12.12
C ARG A 307 -22.20 10.44 11.51
N ARG A 308 -21.15 11.06 12.07
CA ARG A 308 -20.40 12.10 11.36
C ARG A 308 -19.86 11.50 10.06
N SER A 309 -19.96 12.26 8.96
CA SER A 309 -19.47 11.82 7.65
C SER A 309 -18.03 11.29 7.74
N GLY A 310 -17.79 10.11 7.19
CA GLY A 310 -16.51 9.40 7.23
C GLY A 310 -16.28 8.51 8.46
N ASN A 311 -17.10 8.61 9.51
CA ASN A 311 -17.11 7.62 10.60
C ASN A 311 -18.00 6.42 10.23
N TYR A 312 -17.66 5.23 10.69
CA TYR A 312 -18.36 3.99 10.33
C TYR A 312 -18.27 2.96 11.45
N ILE A 313 -19.18 1.98 11.44
CA ILE A 313 -19.15 0.84 12.36
C ILE A 313 -18.01 -0.09 11.92
N GLU A 314 -16.99 -0.22 12.77
CA GLU A 314 -15.69 -0.82 12.42
C GLU A 314 -15.58 -2.25 12.98
N SER A 315 -15.09 -3.16 12.15
CA SER A 315 -15.22 -4.60 12.43
C SER A 315 -14.21 -5.16 13.41
N SER A 316 -12.97 -4.65 13.47
CA SER A 316 -11.96 -5.16 14.40
C SER A 316 -12.26 -4.78 15.85
N GLY A 317 -12.46 -3.50 16.15
CA GLY A 317 -12.86 -3.02 17.48
C GLY A 317 -14.15 -3.70 17.95
N SER A 318 -15.16 -3.79 17.07
CA SER A 318 -16.40 -4.53 17.40
C SER A 318 -16.15 -5.99 17.75
N ALA A 319 -15.29 -6.70 17.01
CA ALA A 319 -14.94 -8.09 17.32
C ALA A 319 -14.21 -8.25 18.65
N MET A 320 -13.33 -7.31 18.98
CA MET A 320 -12.55 -7.31 20.22
C MET A 320 -13.43 -6.99 21.44
N PHE A 321 -14.39 -6.08 21.30
CA PHE A 321 -15.42 -5.82 22.32
C PHE A 321 -16.29 -7.05 22.55
N VAL A 322 -16.78 -7.69 21.49
CA VAL A 322 -17.57 -8.93 21.60
C VAL A 322 -16.75 -10.03 22.29
N TYR A 323 -15.48 -10.21 21.92
CA TYR A 323 -14.58 -11.15 22.59
C TYR A 323 -14.43 -10.84 24.09
N GLY A 324 -14.09 -9.60 24.43
CA GLY A 324 -13.85 -9.16 25.81
C GLY A 324 -15.09 -9.33 26.69
N LEU A 325 -16.25 -8.90 26.19
CA LEU A 325 -17.54 -9.04 26.90
C LEU A 325 -17.93 -10.52 27.06
N LEU A 326 -17.86 -11.35 26.01
CA LEU A 326 -18.20 -12.76 26.10
C LEU A 326 -17.26 -13.52 27.04
N LYS A 327 -15.95 -13.23 27.00
CA LYS A 327 -14.98 -13.85 27.89
C LYS A 327 -15.18 -13.39 29.34
N GLY A 328 -15.38 -12.09 29.57
CA GLY A 328 -15.67 -11.54 30.90
C GLY A 328 -16.93 -12.13 31.52
N VAL A 329 -18.01 -12.30 30.75
CA VAL A 329 -19.23 -12.98 31.21
C VAL A 329 -18.97 -14.46 31.50
N ARG A 330 -18.30 -15.18 30.58
CA ARG A 330 -18.00 -16.62 30.72
C ARG A 330 -17.16 -16.93 31.97
N LEU A 331 -16.23 -16.05 32.33
CA LEU A 331 -15.34 -16.20 33.48
C LEU A 331 -15.90 -15.58 34.78
N GLY A 332 -17.08 -14.97 34.73
CA GLY A 332 -17.74 -14.40 35.92
C GLY A 332 -17.18 -13.04 36.37
N TYR A 333 -16.43 -12.34 35.52
CA TYR A 333 -15.94 -10.98 35.81
C TYR A 333 -17.02 -9.91 35.53
N LEU A 334 -17.95 -10.23 34.62
CA LEU A 334 -19.05 -9.37 34.18
C LEU A 334 -20.38 -10.11 34.36
N GLU A 335 -21.12 -9.82 35.42
CA GLU A 335 -22.31 -10.61 35.81
C GLU A 335 -23.64 -10.04 35.28
N ASP A 336 -23.71 -8.73 35.01
CA ASP A 336 -24.95 -8.10 34.54
C ASP A 336 -25.31 -8.58 33.12
N LYS A 337 -26.61 -8.87 32.91
CA LYS A 337 -27.14 -9.34 31.63
C LYS A 337 -26.86 -8.37 30.48
N LYS A 338 -26.72 -7.07 30.75
CA LYS A 338 -26.44 -6.04 29.73
C LYS A 338 -25.18 -6.35 28.91
N TYR A 339 -24.14 -6.93 29.53
CA TYR A 339 -22.90 -7.29 28.84
C TYR A 339 -23.13 -8.42 27.84
N LEU A 340 -23.87 -9.45 28.26
CA LEU A 340 -24.21 -10.57 27.38
C LEU A 340 -25.12 -10.12 26.24
N ASP A 341 -26.14 -9.31 26.53
CA ASP A 341 -27.08 -8.81 25.52
C ASP A 341 -26.35 -7.93 24.46
N ALA A 342 -25.43 -7.06 24.89
CA ALA A 342 -24.59 -6.26 23.99
C ALA A 342 -23.65 -7.15 23.15
N ALA A 343 -22.99 -8.11 23.78
CA ALA A 343 -22.05 -8.99 23.09
C ALA A 343 -22.73 -9.89 22.04
N LEU A 344 -23.91 -10.43 22.35
CA LEU A 344 -24.65 -11.28 21.42
C LEU A 344 -25.19 -10.50 20.22
N SER A 345 -25.66 -9.27 20.42
CA SER A 345 -26.12 -8.41 19.32
C SER A 345 -24.96 -7.90 18.45
N GLY A 346 -23.80 -7.60 19.05
CA GLY A 346 -22.58 -7.32 18.30
C GLY A 346 -22.09 -8.53 17.49
N TYR A 347 -22.16 -9.73 18.06
CA TYR A 347 -21.82 -10.97 17.35
C TYR A 347 -22.77 -11.23 16.18
N GLU A 348 -24.06 -10.94 16.33
CA GLU A 348 -25.04 -11.04 15.25
C GLU A 348 -24.67 -10.12 14.09
N LEU A 349 -24.43 -8.82 14.35
CA LEU A 349 -23.91 -7.86 13.36
C LEU A 349 -22.67 -8.41 12.64
N MET A 350 -21.67 -8.88 13.40
CA MET A 350 -20.42 -9.42 12.86
C MET A 350 -20.68 -10.53 11.85
N THR A 351 -21.57 -11.45 12.17
CA THR A 351 -21.85 -12.62 11.32
C THR A 351 -22.77 -12.35 10.14
N GLU A 352 -23.58 -11.29 10.20
CA GLU A 352 -24.53 -10.92 9.15
C GLU A 352 -24.00 -9.85 8.19
N THR A 353 -23.09 -8.99 8.67
CA THR A 353 -22.62 -7.82 7.91
C THR A 353 -21.13 -7.89 7.56
N PHE A 354 -20.26 -8.28 8.49
CA PHE A 354 -18.81 -8.28 8.24
C PHE A 354 -18.31 -9.56 7.58
N ALA A 355 -19.04 -10.66 7.76
CA ALA A 355 -18.64 -11.99 7.35
C ALA A 355 -19.38 -12.42 6.07
N GLU A 356 -18.69 -12.41 4.93
CA GLU A 356 -19.27 -12.79 3.64
C GLU A 356 -18.64 -14.06 3.04
N LYS A 357 -19.42 -14.82 2.26
CA LYS A 357 -18.90 -15.96 1.50
C LYS A 357 -18.36 -15.53 0.14
N ARG A 358 -17.07 -15.77 -0.12
CA ARG A 358 -16.43 -15.51 -1.41
C ARG A 358 -17.00 -16.41 -2.51
N LYS A 359 -17.47 -15.79 -3.60
CA LYS A 359 -18.18 -16.48 -4.71
C LYS A 359 -17.34 -17.44 -5.57
N GLY A 360 -16.01 -17.45 -5.43
CA GLY A 360 -15.15 -18.37 -6.19
C GLY A 360 -14.92 -19.71 -5.47
N ASP A 361 -14.61 -19.63 -4.19
CA ASP A 361 -13.96 -20.73 -3.51
C ASP A 361 -14.53 -21.02 -2.12
N GLY A 362 -15.58 -20.30 -1.73
CA GLY A 362 -16.31 -20.52 -0.49
C GLY A 362 -15.61 -20.01 0.76
N ALA A 363 -14.46 -19.34 0.64
CA ALA A 363 -13.78 -18.71 1.76
C ALA A 363 -14.66 -17.65 2.45
N LEU A 364 -14.45 -17.45 3.74
CA LEU A 364 -14.98 -16.36 4.52
C LEU A 364 -14.15 -15.11 4.25
N VAL A 365 -14.81 -14.02 3.88
CA VAL A 365 -14.25 -12.67 3.74
C VAL A 365 -14.68 -11.87 4.96
N TRP A 366 -13.72 -11.20 5.59
CA TRP A 366 -13.98 -10.26 6.68
C TRP A 366 -13.74 -8.84 6.19
N GLU A 367 -14.80 -8.04 6.22
CA GLU A 367 -14.84 -6.67 5.71
C GLU A 367 -14.91 -5.62 6.83
N TRP A 368 -14.85 -4.34 6.45
CA TRP A 368 -15.03 -3.18 7.35
C TRP A 368 -13.97 -3.02 8.45
N THR A 369 -12.79 -3.60 8.25
CA THR A 369 -11.68 -3.47 9.19
C THR A 369 -10.91 -2.18 8.90
N VAL A 370 -10.55 -1.41 9.91
CA VAL A 370 -9.65 -0.26 9.71
C VAL A 370 -8.21 -0.74 9.50
N GLN A 371 -7.46 -0.17 8.56
CA GLN A 371 -6.08 -0.61 8.28
C GLN A 371 -5.16 -0.35 9.47
N THR A 372 -5.01 0.92 9.86
CA THR A 372 -4.11 1.34 10.94
C THR A 372 -4.65 2.61 11.61
N GLY A 373 -4.67 2.66 12.93
CA GLY A 373 -4.72 3.90 13.70
C GLY A 373 -3.34 4.09 14.31
N SER A 374 -2.83 5.33 14.31
CA SER A 374 -1.49 5.64 14.81
C SER A 374 -1.48 7.07 15.37
N LEU A 375 -0.73 7.28 16.44
CA LEU A 375 -0.40 8.62 16.95
C LEU A 375 0.95 9.12 16.42
N SER A 376 1.41 8.59 15.27
CA SER A 376 2.60 9.06 14.55
C SER A 376 2.40 10.42 13.86
N SER A 377 1.18 10.97 13.85
CA SER A 377 0.80 12.25 13.26
C SER A 377 -0.10 13.06 14.22
N ASN A 378 -0.92 13.99 13.71
CA ASN A 378 -1.72 14.90 14.54
C ASN A 378 -2.91 14.24 15.29
N GLY A 379 -3.20 12.95 15.05
CA GLY A 379 -4.24 12.21 15.76
C GLY A 379 -5.65 12.77 15.57
N THR A 380 -5.88 13.61 14.55
CA THR A 380 -7.18 14.22 14.24
C THR A 380 -8.21 13.19 13.80
N PHE A 381 -9.50 13.52 13.95
CA PHE A 381 -10.61 12.72 13.44
C PHE A 381 -10.41 12.31 11.97
N GLU A 382 -9.92 13.21 11.13
CA GLU A 382 -9.63 12.96 9.71
C GLU A 382 -8.46 11.98 9.50
N SER A 383 -7.43 12.02 10.36
CA SER A 383 -6.31 11.07 10.32
C SER A 383 -6.68 9.68 10.84
N ALA A 384 -7.62 9.60 11.79
CA ALA A 384 -8.07 8.34 12.38
C ALA A 384 -9.09 7.59 11.50
N GLN A 385 -9.60 8.24 10.44
CA GLN A 385 -10.46 7.65 9.40
C GLN A 385 -9.70 6.87 8.33
N GLU A 386 -8.36 6.82 8.34
CA GLU A 386 -7.62 6.26 7.22
C GLU A 386 -7.75 4.73 7.06
N LYS A 387 -8.43 4.39 5.95
CA LYS A 387 -8.40 3.15 5.17
C LYS A 387 -9.20 1.97 5.76
N LEU A 388 -10.18 1.51 4.99
CA LEU A 388 -10.78 0.17 5.13
C LEU A 388 -9.78 -0.86 4.56
N SER A 389 -9.44 -1.91 5.30
CA SER A 389 -8.86 -3.15 4.77
C SER A 389 -9.92 -4.21 4.62
N THR A 390 -9.77 -4.98 3.54
CA THR A 390 -10.25 -6.36 3.48
C THR A 390 -9.12 -7.28 3.96
N THR A 391 -9.46 -8.43 4.52
CA THR A 391 -8.48 -9.48 4.93
C THR A 391 -7.78 -10.17 3.75
N THR A 392 -7.94 -9.66 2.53
CA THR A 392 -7.17 -10.07 1.36
C THR A 392 -6.09 -9.05 1.10
N GLY A 393 -4.84 -9.51 0.97
CA GLY A 393 -3.64 -8.69 0.73
C GLY A 393 -3.57 -7.96 -0.62
N ASP A 394 -4.66 -7.32 -1.03
CA ASP A 394 -4.78 -6.49 -2.22
C ASP A 394 -5.55 -5.21 -1.87
N GLU A 395 -4.85 -4.17 -1.40
CA GLU A 395 -4.99 -2.79 -1.89
C GLU A 395 -3.95 -1.87 -1.24
N VAL A 396 -3.13 -1.27 -2.09
CA VAL A 396 -1.99 -0.42 -1.73
C VAL A 396 -2.49 1.00 -1.46
N GLY A 397 -2.00 1.63 -0.40
CA GLY A 397 -2.39 2.97 0.03
C GLY A 397 -2.27 4.01 -1.07
N PHE A 398 -3.41 4.53 -1.52
CA PHE A 398 -3.52 5.71 -2.37
C PHE A 398 -3.49 6.95 -1.46
N GLU A 399 -2.41 7.74 -1.57
CA GLU A 399 -2.05 8.82 -0.64
C GLU A 399 -2.63 10.19 -1.05
N TYR A 400 -3.21 10.32 -2.26
CA TYR A 400 -3.79 11.59 -2.75
C TYR A 400 -5.30 11.49 -2.91
N LYS A 401 -6.03 12.36 -2.19
CA LYS A 401 -7.47 12.59 -2.38
C LYS A 401 -7.67 13.81 -3.26
N PHE A 402 -8.28 13.62 -4.41
CA PHE A 402 -8.63 14.69 -5.33
C PHE A 402 -10.07 15.14 -5.10
N PRO A 403 -10.36 16.45 -5.02
CA PRO A 403 -11.73 16.96 -5.11
C PRO A 403 -12.38 16.56 -6.43
N ALA A 404 -13.71 16.57 -6.50
CA ALA A 404 -14.38 16.45 -7.80
C ALA A 404 -13.98 17.61 -8.72
N PHE A 405 -14.00 17.40 -10.04
CA PHE A 405 -13.55 18.38 -11.03
C PHE A 405 -14.18 19.79 -10.82
N ASP A 406 -15.48 19.83 -10.53
CA ASP A 406 -16.22 21.08 -10.32
C ASP A 406 -16.02 21.69 -8.91
N GLU A 407 -15.44 20.93 -7.98
CA GLU A 407 -15.12 21.36 -6.61
C GLU A 407 -13.68 21.89 -6.48
N LEU A 408 -12.87 21.75 -7.54
CA LEU A 408 -11.51 22.26 -7.54
C LEU A 408 -11.48 23.78 -7.33
N PRO A 409 -10.55 24.29 -6.49
CA PRO A 409 -10.36 25.73 -6.34
C PRO A 409 -10.09 26.41 -7.68
N LYS A 410 -10.69 27.59 -7.88
CA LYS A 410 -10.49 28.35 -9.11
C LYS A 410 -9.06 28.90 -9.17
N VAL A 411 -8.36 28.62 -10.27
CA VAL A 411 -7.05 29.20 -10.58
C VAL A 411 -7.25 30.42 -11.47
N GLU A 412 -6.70 31.57 -11.08
CA GLU A 412 -6.85 32.82 -11.82
C GLU A 412 -6.29 32.71 -13.25
N GLY A 413 -7.10 33.10 -14.23
CA GLY A 413 -6.73 33.06 -15.65
C GLY A 413 -6.76 31.67 -16.30
N MET A 414 -7.18 30.63 -15.57
CA MET A 414 -7.30 29.25 -16.07
C MET A 414 -8.76 28.78 -16.09
N PRO A 415 -9.11 27.81 -16.95
CA PRO A 415 -10.41 27.15 -16.88
C PRO A 415 -10.60 26.39 -15.56
N GLN A 416 -11.86 26.15 -15.18
CA GLN A 416 -12.22 25.31 -14.03
C GLN A 416 -11.66 23.90 -14.22
N GLY A 417 -10.95 23.35 -13.23
CA GLY A 417 -10.35 22.02 -13.31
C GLY A 417 -8.82 21.99 -13.32
N SER A 418 -8.16 23.16 -13.27
CA SER A 418 -6.70 23.25 -13.09
C SER A 418 -6.30 23.02 -11.64
N ILE A 419 -5.27 22.22 -11.41
CA ILE A 419 -4.80 21.82 -10.07
C ILE A 419 -3.47 22.49 -9.67
N TRP A 420 -3.19 23.68 -10.19
CA TRP A 420 -1.98 24.41 -9.79
C TRP A 420 -1.93 24.63 -8.28
N GLY A 421 -0.75 24.46 -7.69
CA GLY A 421 -0.57 24.49 -6.24
C GLY A 421 -0.91 23.19 -5.52
N PHE A 422 -1.57 22.21 -6.15
CA PHE A 422 -2.00 20.97 -5.47
C PHE A 422 -0.82 20.13 -4.95
N TYR A 423 0.26 20.05 -5.72
CA TYR A 423 1.47 19.30 -5.34
C TYR A 423 2.54 20.16 -4.67
N ASP A 424 2.31 21.46 -4.49
CA ASP A 424 3.28 22.37 -3.88
C ASP A 424 3.58 21.94 -2.43
N LYS A 425 4.85 22.03 -2.03
CA LYS A 425 5.29 21.65 -0.69
C LYS A 425 6.14 22.75 -0.07
N ASN A 426 5.81 23.12 1.18
CA ASN A 426 6.57 24.10 1.97
C ASN A 426 6.79 25.45 1.25
N GLY A 427 5.77 25.91 0.51
CA GLY A 427 5.84 27.16 -0.27
C GLY A 427 6.73 27.08 -1.53
N LYS A 428 7.26 25.90 -1.87
CA LYS A 428 7.95 25.66 -3.14
C LYS A 428 6.95 25.10 -4.15
N LYS A 429 6.91 25.72 -5.33
CA LYS A 429 6.15 25.23 -6.48
C LYS A 429 6.63 23.87 -6.92
N ASP A 430 5.69 22.98 -7.18
CA ASP A 430 5.97 21.68 -7.78
C ASP A 430 6.31 21.80 -9.27
N GLU A 431 7.19 20.92 -9.73
CA GLU A 431 7.71 20.88 -11.10
C GLU A 431 7.67 19.47 -11.73
N VAL A 432 7.08 18.48 -11.04
CA VAL A 432 7.00 17.08 -11.51
C VAL A 432 5.56 16.59 -11.71
N GLY A 433 4.60 17.33 -11.20
CA GLY A 433 3.16 17.14 -11.32
C GLY A 433 2.69 15.75 -10.96
N ALA A 434 1.94 15.10 -11.86
CA ALA A 434 1.28 13.81 -11.59
C ALA A 434 2.26 12.66 -11.33
N ILE A 435 3.55 12.80 -11.65
CA ILE A 435 4.59 11.83 -11.23
C ILE A 435 4.66 11.71 -9.70
N ASN A 436 4.18 12.72 -8.95
CA ASN A 436 4.05 12.64 -7.50
C ASN A 436 3.14 11.49 -7.01
N LEU A 437 2.24 10.98 -7.87
CA LEU A 437 1.41 9.81 -7.60
C LEU A 437 2.22 8.50 -7.56
N LEU A 438 3.42 8.48 -8.14
CA LEU A 438 4.37 7.37 -8.06
C LEU A 438 5.12 7.43 -6.72
N THR A 439 4.37 7.18 -5.64
CA THR A 439 4.90 7.09 -4.28
C THR A 439 5.63 5.76 -4.06
N PRO A 440 6.50 5.63 -3.04
CA PRO A 440 7.16 4.37 -2.75
C PRO A 440 6.19 3.19 -2.60
N ALA A 441 5.03 3.40 -2.00
CA ALA A 441 4.00 2.37 -1.86
C ALA A 441 3.39 1.96 -3.22
N VAL A 442 3.06 2.93 -4.08
CA VAL A 442 2.54 2.66 -5.43
C VAL A 442 3.58 1.92 -6.29
N VAL A 443 4.85 2.30 -6.20
CA VAL A 443 5.95 1.62 -6.92
C VAL A 443 6.16 0.19 -6.39
N GLN A 444 6.14 0.00 -5.08
CA GLN A 444 6.22 -1.32 -4.46
C GLN A 444 5.03 -2.20 -4.86
N ALA A 445 3.84 -1.64 -5.02
CA ALA A 445 2.67 -2.37 -5.54
C ALA A 445 2.90 -2.81 -6.98
N ALA A 446 3.38 -1.89 -7.81
CA ALA A 446 3.65 -2.15 -9.21
C ALA A 446 4.70 -3.25 -9.40
N SER A 447 5.64 -3.41 -8.46
CA SER A 447 6.66 -4.48 -8.56
C SER A 447 6.04 -5.88 -8.59
N LYS A 448 4.81 -6.06 -8.08
CA LYS A 448 4.07 -7.33 -8.17
C LYS A 448 3.67 -7.69 -9.61
N GLU A 449 3.69 -6.73 -10.52
CA GLU A 449 3.45 -7.00 -11.95
C GLU A 449 4.61 -7.79 -12.58
N ILE A 450 5.81 -7.77 -11.97
CA ILE A 450 6.97 -8.60 -12.37
C ILE A 450 6.75 -10.03 -11.89
N SER A 451 6.34 -10.88 -12.81
CA SER A 451 5.99 -12.29 -12.60
C SER A 451 6.85 -13.26 -13.42
N THR A 452 7.37 -12.83 -14.58
CA THR A 452 8.20 -13.68 -15.45
C THR A 452 9.61 -13.14 -15.66
N GLY A 453 9.84 -11.85 -15.44
CA GLY A 453 11.11 -11.15 -15.71
C GLY A 453 11.35 -10.86 -17.20
N GLU A 454 10.42 -11.25 -18.08
CA GLU A 454 10.48 -10.90 -19.50
C GLU A 454 10.21 -9.40 -19.67
N HIS A 455 10.99 -8.76 -20.54
CA HIS A 455 10.95 -7.31 -20.70
C HIS A 455 10.90 -6.89 -22.16
N ILE A 456 10.30 -5.73 -22.41
CA ILE A 456 10.03 -5.19 -23.74
C ILE A 456 10.43 -3.72 -23.76
N GLN A 457 11.35 -3.38 -24.66
CA GLN A 457 11.72 -2.00 -24.98
C GLN A 457 10.55 -1.32 -25.69
N LEU A 458 10.16 -0.13 -25.21
CA LEU A 458 9.04 0.64 -25.74
C LEU A 458 9.48 1.86 -26.56
N ASP A 459 10.77 2.21 -26.52
CA ASP A 459 11.35 3.21 -27.42
C ASP A 459 11.33 2.68 -28.86
N TRP A 460 10.68 3.43 -29.73
CA TRP A 460 10.78 3.27 -31.17
C TRP A 460 12.20 3.68 -31.60
N PRO A 461 12.92 2.83 -32.36
CA PRO A 461 14.28 3.13 -32.78
C PRO A 461 14.43 4.53 -33.39
N LEU A 462 15.46 5.28 -32.96
CA LEU A 462 15.64 6.71 -33.31
C LEU A 462 15.69 7.01 -34.83
N HIS A 463 15.99 6.02 -35.65
CA HIS A 463 16.02 6.15 -37.11
C HIS A 463 14.67 5.85 -37.79
N ASN A 464 13.65 5.40 -37.05
CA ASN A 464 12.39 4.95 -37.63
C ASN A 464 11.56 6.10 -38.17
N VAL A 465 11.51 7.26 -37.49
CA VAL A 465 10.83 8.45 -38.02
C VAL A 465 11.70 9.09 -39.10
N GLN A 466 11.60 8.56 -40.32
CA GLN A 466 12.38 8.98 -41.49
C GLN A 466 12.04 10.41 -41.94
N PHE A 467 10.77 10.80 -41.80
CA PHE A 467 10.25 12.08 -42.27
C PHE A 467 9.52 12.81 -41.14
N PRO A 468 10.23 13.35 -40.15
CA PRO A 468 9.58 13.99 -39.02
C PRO A 468 8.76 15.21 -39.47
N GLY A 469 7.56 15.35 -38.90
CA GLY A 469 6.65 16.46 -39.14
C GLY A 469 7.13 17.78 -38.51
N PHE A 470 6.33 18.84 -38.65
CA PHE A 470 6.53 20.13 -37.96
C PHE A 470 7.90 20.79 -38.19
N SER A 471 8.51 20.56 -39.37
CA SER A 471 9.86 21.05 -39.71
C SER A 471 10.97 20.59 -38.74
N ARG A 472 10.72 19.51 -38.00
CA ARG A 472 11.71 18.91 -37.08
C ARG A 472 12.85 18.28 -37.89
N LYS A 473 14.01 18.14 -37.25
CA LYS A 473 15.21 17.57 -37.89
C LYS A 473 15.21 16.05 -37.80
N GLU A 474 15.74 15.41 -38.84
CA GLU A 474 15.96 13.97 -38.89
C GLU A 474 17.05 13.55 -37.89
N PHE A 475 17.03 12.29 -37.48
CA PHE A 475 18.08 11.70 -36.64
C PHE A 475 19.40 11.59 -37.44
N HIS A 476 20.50 11.98 -36.81
CA HIS A 476 21.84 11.80 -37.37
C HIS A 476 22.76 11.12 -36.37
N GLN A 477 23.45 10.06 -36.81
CA GLN A 477 24.50 9.37 -36.07
C GLN A 477 25.79 9.42 -36.88
N LYS A 478 26.88 9.89 -36.27
CA LYS A 478 28.23 9.83 -36.84
C LYS A 478 29.07 8.86 -36.02
N LYS A 479 29.45 7.74 -36.63
CA LYS A 479 30.32 6.75 -36.00
C LYS A 479 31.78 7.21 -36.08
N ILE A 480 32.48 7.13 -34.97
CA ILE A 480 33.89 7.52 -34.81
C ILE A 480 34.72 6.25 -34.66
N ASN A 481 35.67 6.06 -35.56
CA ASN A 481 36.62 4.95 -35.48
C ASN A 481 37.94 5.46 -34.89
N PHE A 482 38.35 4.94 -33.75
CA PHE A 482 39.57 5.40 -33.07
C PHE A 482 40.83 5.05 -33.86
N SER A 483 40.78 4.08 -34.76
CA SER A 483 41.91 3.77 -35.65
C SER A 483 42.23 4.88 -36.64
N ASP A 484 41.35 5.87 -36.81
CA ASP A 484 41.59 7.01 -37.69
C ASP A 484 42.55 8.03 -37.04
N PHE A 485 42.77 7.95 -35.72
CA PHE A 485 43.64 8.90 -34.97
C PHE A 485 44.46 8.26 -33.83
N THR A 486 44.34 6.95 -33.57
CA THR A 486 45.13 6.17 -32.59
C THR A 486 45.41 4.75 -33.11
N ASP A 487 46.31 3.99 -32.46
CA ASP A 487 46.50 2.56 -32.74
C ASP A 487 45.43 1.65 -32.09
N TRP A 488 44.49 2.22 -31.31
CA TRP A 488 43.47 1.45 -30.60
C TRP A 488 42.34 0.99 -31.55
N LYS A 489 41.76 -0.17 -31.24
CA LYS A 489 40.56 -0.71 -31.89
C LYS A 489 39.35 -0.42 -30.99
N ALA A 490 38.78 0.76 -31.15
CA ALA A 490 37.61 1.23 -30.42
C ALA A 490 36.68 2.05 -31.33
N MET A 491 35.39 2.09 -30.98
CA MET A 491 34.35 2.80 -31.71
C MET A 491 33.56 3.65 -30.72
N ASP A 492 33.33 4.92 -31.07
CA ASP A 492 32.35 5.80 -30.42
C ASP A 492 31.35 6.29 -31.48
N ASP A 493 30.37 7.08 -31.06
CA ASP A 493 29.51 7.84 -31.95
C ASP A 493 29.10 9.22 -31.37
N GLU A 494 28.79 10.14 -32.29
CA GLU A 494 28.09 11.39 -32.01
C GLU A 494 26.66 11.26 -32.50
N VAL A 495 25.70 11.61 -31.65
CA VAL A 495 24.28 11.63 -32.01
C VAL A 495 23.72 13.05 -31.99
N TYR A 496 23.00 13.42 -33.04
CA TYR A 496 22.16 14.60 -33.08
C TYR A 496 20.70 14.16 -33.16
N ILE A 497 19.94 14.52 -32.13
CA ILE A 497 18.51 14.24 -32.04
C ILE A 497 17.74 15.55 -31.92
N ASN A 498 16.65 15.66 -32.66
CA ASN A 498 15.54 16.51 -32.23
C ASN A 498 14.65 15.62 -31.35
N THR A 499 14.45 16.01 -30.09
CA THR A 499 13.75 15.20 -29.07
C THR A 499 12.26 14.99 -29.33
N GLN A 500 11.78 15.47 -30.48
CA GLN A 500 10.41 15.40 -30.93
C GLN A 500 10.28 14.64 -32.27
N SER A 501 11.37 14.02 -32.74
CA SER A 501 11.45 13.26 -33.98
C SER A 501 11.51 11.74 -33.74
N GLY A 502 10.93 11.22 -32.67
CA GLY A 502 10.99 9.79 -32.31
C GLY A 502 10.09 9.48 -31.12
N SER A 503 10.26 8.36 -30.41
CA SER A 503 9.57 8.24 -29.12
C SER A 503 10.03 9.33 -28.18
N GLN A 504 9.10 9.99 -27.49
CA GLN A 504 9.43 11.04 -26.54
C GLN A 504 8.53 11.03 -25.30
N TRP A 505 9.03 11.70 -24.27
CA TRP A 505 8.22 12.39 -23.28
C TRP A 505 8.20 13.90 -23.57
N ASP A 506 7.05 14.50 -23.32
CA ASP A 506 6.85 15.95 -23.31
C ASP A 506 6.86 16.49 -21.88
N SER A 507 7.77 17.42 -21.60
CA SER A 507 7.86 18.06 -20.30
C SER A 507 6.66 18.97 -20.01
N LEU A 508 6.54 19.38 -18.74
CA LEU A 508 5.48 20.31 -18.31
C LEU A 508 5.67 21.75 -18.85
N LYS A 509 6.72 21.99 -19.65
CA LYS A 509 6.95 23.21 -20.43
C LYS A 509 7.01 22.99 -21.95
N HIS A 510 6.53 21.85 -22.46
CA HIS A 510 6.51 21.55 -23.89
C HIS A 510 5.47 22.39 -24.65
N PHE A 511 4.22 22.38 -24.18
CA PHE A 511 3.10 23.07 -24.81
C PHE A 511 2.43 24.02 -23.80
N ALA A 512 2.20 25.28 -24.17
CA ALA A 512 1.59 26.28 -23.30
C ALA A 512 0.07 26.29 -23.48
N HIS A 513 -0.66 26.71 -22.44
CA HIS A 513 -2.07 27.09 -22.58
C HIS A 513 -2.13 28.36 -23.43
N GLN A 514 -2.58 28.20 -24.68
CA GLN A 514 -2.43 29.19 -25.75
C GLN A 514 -3.02 30.56 -25.39
N PRO A 515 -4.22 30.67 -24.76
CA PRO A 515 -4.78 31.97 -24.37
C PRO A 515 -3.95 32.75 -23.36
N SER A 516 -3.25 32.05 -22.46
CA SER A 516 -2.50 32.67 -21.35
C SER A 516 -1.00 32.80 -21.59
N GLY A 517 -0.45 32.00 -22.52
CA GLY A 517 1.00 31.86 -22.69
C GLY A 517 1.71 31.30 -21.46
N LYS A 518 1.02 30.52 -20.61
CA LYS A 518 1.58 29.92 -19.40
C LYS A 518 1.65 28.39 -19.52
N TYR A 519 2.64 27.85 -18.84
CA TYR A 519 2.89 26.42 -18.64
C TYR A 519 2.49 26.01 -17.21
N TYR A 520 2.76 24.76 -16.84
CA TYR A 520 2.41 24.20 -15.54
C TYR A 520 2.85 25.10 -14.38
N ASN A 521 1.96 25.24 -13.40
CA ASN A 521 2.16 26.01 -12.16
C ASN A 521 2.53 27.50 -12.37
N GLY A 522 2.07 28.07 -13.49
CA GLY A 522 2.12 29.50 -13.77
C GLY A 522 3.40 30.03 -14.40
N LEU A 523 4.31 29.15 -14.83
CA LEU A 523 5.52 29.54 -15.57
C LEU A 523 5.13 30.23 -16.89
N THR A 524 5.56 31.46 -17.11
CA THR A 524 5.23 32.21 -18.33
C THR A 524 6.08 31.75 -19.52
N HIS A 525 5.61 32.02 -20.74
CA HIS A 525 6.35 31.68 -21.93
C HIS A 525 7.70 32.38 -22.01
N GLU A 526 7.75 33.65 -21.60
CA GLU A 526 9.01 34.37 -21.48
C GLU A 526 9.97 33.61 -20.56
N GLU A 527 9.61 33.40 -19.28
CA GLU A 527 10.44 32.67 -18.29
C GLU A 527 10.92 31.30 -18.79
N ALA A 528 10.06 30.54 -19.46
CA ALA A 528 10.39 29.20 -19.96
C ALA A 528 11.54 29.20 -20.98
N THR A 529 11.80 30.30 -21.69
CA THR A 529 12.88 30.40 -22.69
C THR A 529 14.29 30.47 -22.09
N HIS A 530 14.41 30.75 -20.80
CA HIS A 530 15.69 31.03 -20.14
C HIS A 530 15.81 30.44 -18.74
N THR A 531 14.81 29.69 -18.27
CA THR A 531 14.84 28.96 -17.01
C THR A 531 14.80 27.44 -17.22
N ASP A 532 15.36 26.70 -16.26
CA ASP A 532 15.32 25.24 -16.26
C ASP A 532 13.98 24.69 -15.73
N THR A 533 13.13 25.55 -15.14
CA THR A 533 11.88 25.18 -14.48
C THR A 533 11.00 24.29 -15.34
N ASN A 534 10.32 23.32 -14.72
CA ASN A 534 9.44 22.34 -15.38
C ASN A 534 10.12 21.44 -16.44
N GLY A 535 11.46 21.39 -16.48
CA GLY A 535 12.20 20.53 -17.41
C GLY A 535 12.29 19.07 -16.95
N THR A 536 12.48 18.15 -17.89
CA THR A 536 12.50 16.69 -17.65
C THR A 536 13.55 16.21 -16.63
N HIS A 537 14.66 16.94 -16.44
CA HIS A 537 15.66 16.62 -15.40
C HIS A 537 15.07 16.45 -14.00
N ASN A 538 14.05 17.22 -13.61
CA ASN A 538 13.40 17.10 -12.31
C ASN A 538 12.79 15.69 -12.10
N TRP A 539 12.37 15.04 -13.19
CA TRP A 539 11.87 13.67 -13.15
C TRP A 539 13.00 12.67 -12.96
N CYS A 540 14.14 12.88 -13.62
CA CYS A 540 15.35 12.08 -13.44
C CYS A 540 15.88 12.20 -11.99
N GLU A 541 15.98 13.42 -11.46
CA GLU A 541 16.46 13.70 -10.10
C GLU A 541 15.56 13.08 -9.02
N ARG A 542 14.26 12.95 -9.29
CA ARG A 542 13.32 12.23 -8.42
C ARG A 542 13.53 10.71 -8.41
N GLY A 543 14.18 10.14 -9.42
CA GLY A 543 14.34 8.70 -9.60
C GLY A 543 13.65 8.11 -10.84
N GLY A 544 13.24 8.96 -11.80
CA GLY A 544 12.61 8.56 -13.04
C GLY A 544 11.10 8.33 -12.91
N ILE A 545 10.52 7.69 -13.94
CA ILE A 545 9.11 7.34 -14.01
C ILE A 545 9.01 5.82 -13.84
N VAL A 546 8.62 5.37 -12.66
CA VAL A 546 8.56 3.96 -12.30
C VAL A 546 7.19 3.68 -11.71
N GLY A 547 6.46 2.70 -12.24
CA GLY A 547 5.10 2.44 -11.79
C GLY A 547 4.42 1.31 -12.53
N ARG A 548 3.09 1.24 -12.40
CA ARG A 548 2.28 0.25 -13.11
C ARG A 548 1.86 0.79 -14.47
N GLY A 549 2.32 0.14 -15.53
CA GLY A 549 1.86 0.38 -16.90
C GLY A 549 0.58 -0.39 -17.21
N VAL A 550 -0.32 0.23 -17.96
CA VAL A 550 -1.56 -0.37 -18.45
C VAL A 550 -1.68 -0.13 -19.95
N LEU A 551 -1.76 -1.20 -20.74
CA LEU A 551 -2.03 -1.11 -22.17
C LEU A 551 -3.55 -1.09 -22.43
N CYS A 552 -4.04 -0.06 -23.09
CA CYS A 552 -5.33 -0.03 -23.78
C CYS A 552 -5.11 -0.32 -25.26
N ASP A 553 -5.30 -1.57 -25.66
CA ASP A 553 -5.08 -2.07 -27.03
C ASP A 553 -6.27 -1.80 -27.94
N TRP A 554 -6.56 -0.51 -28.15
CA TRP A 554 -7.73 -0.04 -28.89
C TRP A 554 -7.73 -0.57 -30.33
N LEU A 555 -6.57 -0.55 -31.02
CA LEU A 555 -6.47 -1.05 -32.39
C LEU A 555 -6.93 -2.50 -32.48
N ARG A 556 -6.41 -3.39 -31.61
CA ARG A 556 -6.80 -4.81 -31.65
C ARG A 556 -8.27 -5.00 -31.31
N TRP A 557 -8.75 -4.33 -30.28
CA TRP A 557 -10.15 -4.38 -29.91
C TRP A 557 -11.05 -3.94 -31.05
N TYR A 558 -10.73 -2.82 -31.69
CA TYR A 558 -11.49 -2.26 -32.81
C TYR A 558 -11.49 -3.25 -33.98
N GLU A 559 -10.33 -3.83 -34.33
CA GLU A 559 -10.23 -4.78 -35.44
C GLU A 559 -11.03 -6.07 -35.22
N GLU A 560 -11.02 -6.59 -33.99
CA GLU A 560 -11.79 -7.78 -33.63
C GLU A 560 -13.32 -7.51 -33.59
N LYS A 561 -13.74 -6.28 -33.30
CA LYS A 561 -15.16 -5.91 -33.17
C LYS A 561 -15.77 -5.37 -34.45
N ASN A 562 -15.03 -4.54 -35.17
CA ASN A 562 -15.54 -3.69 -36.24
C ASN A 562 -14.85 -3.96 -37.59
N GLY A 563 -13.84 -4.83 -37.65
CA GLY A 563 -13.02 -5.05 -38.83
C GLY A 563 -11.98 -3.95 -39.01
N LYS A 564 -11.56 -3.68 -40.25
CA LYS A 564 -10.43 -2.78 -40.52
C LYS A 564 -10.52 -1.44 -39.78
N ALA A 565 -9.48 -1.12 -39.00
CA ALA A 565 -9.40 0.13 -38.26
C ALA A 565 -9.32 1.37 -39.18
N PRO A 566 -9.76 2.55 -38.69
CA PRO A 566 -9.54 3.83 -39.35
C PRO A 566 -8.07 4.08 -39.66
N SER A 567 -7.80 4.90 -40.68
CA SER A 567 -6.43 5.22 -41.06
C SER A 567 -5.72 6.01 -39.94
N ALA A 568 -4.50 5.58 -39.60
CA ALA A 568 -3.68 6.24 -38.60
C ALA A 568 -3.26 7.68 -38.98
N VAL A 569 -3.30 8.01 -40.28
CA VAL A 569 -3.01 9.34 -40.84
C VAL A 569 -4.29 10.08 -41.25
N SER A 570 -5.37 9.81 -40.53
CA SER A 570 -6.64 10.55 -40.61
C SER A 570 -6.98 11.16 -39.25
N ARG A 571 -7.83 12.19 -39.23
CA ARG A 571 -8.28 12.85 -37.99
C ARG A 571 -9.37 12.04 -37.29
N HIS A 572 -9.21 10.72 -37.22
CA HIS A 572 -10.14 9.89 -36.49
C HIS A 572 -9.99 10.14 -34.99
N GLU A 573 -11.11 10.42 -34.33
CA GLU A 573 -11.17 10.67 -32.89
C GLU A 573 -11.59 9.39 -32.20
N ILE A 574 -10.73 8.84 -31.33
CA ILE A 574 -11.03 7.69 -30.49
C ILE A 574 -11.83 8.19 -29.29
N PRO A 575 -13.15 7.92 -29.20
CA PRO A 575 -13.98 8.41 -28.11
C PRO A 575 -13.69 7.63 -26.83
N ILE A 576 -13.92 8.26 -25.68
CA ILE A 576 -13.62 7.64 -24.38
C ILE A 576 -14.43 6.36 -24.11
N MET A 577 -15.64 6.26 -24.69
CA MET A 577 -16.46 5.05 -24.61
C MET A 577 -15.76 3.84 -25.22
N GLU A 578 -15.03 4.01 -26.33
CA GLU A 578 -14.29 2.91 -26.95
C GLU A 578 -13.04 2.52 -26.14
N ILE A 579 -12.42 3.48 -25.45
CA ILE A 579 -11.33 3.20 -24.49
C ILE A 579 -11.88 2.37 -23.31
N GLU A 580 -13.05 2.76 -22.76
CA GLU A 580 -13.69 1.99 -21.68
C GLU A 580 -14.13 0.60 -22.14
N GLU A 581 -14.69 0.47 -23.34
CA GLU A 581 -15.05 -0.81 -23.93
C GLU A 581 -13.84 -1.70 -24.19
N THR A 582 -12.71 -1.11 -24.63
CA THR A 582 -11.43 -1.81 -24.77
C THR A 582 -10.94 -2.33 -23.43
N LEU A 583 -10.85 -1.48 -22.41
CA LEU A 583 -10.42 -1.88 -21.06
C LEU A 583 -11.32 -2.98 -20.48
N LYS A 584 -12.64 -2.87 -20.69
CA LYS A 584 -13.62 -3.89 -20.28
C LYS A 584 -13.43 -5.20 -21.03
N TRP A 585 -13.20 -5.16 -22.34
CA TRP A 585 -12.93 -6.33 -23.16
C TRP A 585 -11.64 -7.05 -22.73
N GLN A 586 -10.61 -6.30 -22.35
CA GLN A 586 -9.35 -6.83 -21.79
C GLN A 586 -9.50 -7.34 -20.34
N GLY A 587 -10.61 -7.04 -19.66
CA GLY A 587 -10.76 -7.31 -18.22
C GLY A 587 -9.83 -6.48 -17.34
N THR A 588 -9.43 -5.29 -17.80
CA THR A 588 -8.43 -4.44 -17.15
C THR A 588 -9.08 -3.28 -16.42
N LYS A 589 -8.59 -2.95 -15.22
CA LYS A 589 -9.04 -1.79 -14.42
C LYS A 589 -7.89 -0.84 -14.15
N LEU A 590 -8.16 0.45 -14.33
CA LEU A 590 -7.26 1.52 -13.95
C LEU A 590 -7.30 1.77 -12.44
N LYS A 591 -6.17 2.20 -11.90
CA LYS A 591 -5.92 2.58 -10.51
C LYS A 591 -5.22 3.95 -10.49
N GLN A 592 -5.34 4.68 -9.39
CA GLN A 592 -4.60 5.94 -9.21
C GLN A 592 -3.09 5.67 -9.32
N GLY A 593 -2.39 6.53 -10.06
CA GLY A 593 -0.96 6.42 -10.33
C GLY A 593 -0.59 5.47 -11.47
N ASP A 594 -1.57 4.86 -12.17
CA ASP A 594 -1.27 4.09 -13.37
C ASP A 594 -0.69 4.97 -14.49
N ILE A 595 0.11 4.35 -15.35
CA ILE A 595 0.63 4.92 -16.59
C ILE A 595 -0.15 4.26 -17.73
N LEU A 596 -1.04 5.00 -18.37
CA LEU A 596 -1.94 4.47 -19.41
C LEU A 596 -1.31 4.63 -20.79
N CYS A 597 -1.06 3.51 -21.47
CA CYS A 597 -0.56 3.45 -22.83
C CYS A 597 -1.70 3.09 -23.78
N ILE A 598 -1.98 3.93 -24.78
CA ILE A 598 -3.05 3.70 -25.76
C ILE A 598 -2.45 3.31 -27.08
N ARG A 599 -2.84 2.14 -27.59
CA ARG A 599 -2.43 1.63 -28.89
C ARG A 599 -3.45 1.96 -29.99
N SER A 600 -3.09 2.89 -30.88
CA SER A 600 -3.94 3.46 -31.93
C SER A 600 -3.67 2.87 -33.32
N GLY A 601 -2.54 2.19 -33.52
CA GLY A 601 -2.09 1.64 -34.79
C GLY A 601 -1.17 2.55 -35.61
N TYR A 602 -0.72 3.66 -35.06
CA TYR A 602 0.16 4.60 -35.78
C TYR A 602 1.55 4.02 -36.07
N VAL A 603 2.19 3.40 -35.07
CA VAL A 603 3.49 2.75 -35.26
C VAL A 603 3.39 1.56 -36.21
N GLN A 604 2.32 0.75 -36.11
CA GLN A 604 2.06 -0.33 -37.06
C GLN A 604 1.94 0.19 -38.50
N TRP A 605 1.08 1.19 -38.72
CA TRP A 605 0.94 1.82 -40.05
C TRP A 605 2.28 2.32 -40.57
N HIS A 606 3.05 3.03 -39.74
CA HIS A 606 4.33 3.58 -40.18
C HIS A 606 5.32 2.48 -40.56
N ASN A 607 5.41 1.40 -39.77
CA ASN A 607 6.30 0.28 -40.04
C ASN A 607 5.94 -0.42 -41.35
N ASP A 608 4.64 -0.55 -41.66
CA ASP A 608 4.13 -1.22 -42.87
C ASP A 608 4.14 -0.32 -44.13
N ALA A 609 4.05 1.00 -43.96
CA ALA A 609 4.00 1.97 -45.05
C ALA A 609 5.33 2.05 -45.82
N ASN A 610 5.25 2.32 -47.13
CA ASN A 610 6.43 2.61 -47.94
C ASN A 610 6.92 4.06 -47.74
N GLU A 611 8.11 4.40 -48.27
CA GLU A 611 8.72 5.72 -48.09
C GLU A 611 7.81 6.89 -48.52
N ALA A 612 7.11 6.77 -49.65
CA ALA A 612 6.22 7.81 -50.15
C ALA A 612 4.98 7.98 -49.26
N GLU A 613 4.42 6.88 -48.78
CA GLU A 613 3.29 6.88 -47.83
C GLU A 613 3.69 7.48 -46.48
N ARG A 614 4.85 7.09 -45.94
CA ARG A 614 5.41 7.68 -44.70
C ARG A 614 5.57 9.17 -44.85
N LYS A 615 6.26 9.63 -45.91
CA LYS A 615 6.48 11.06 -46.16
C LYS A 615 5.17 11.83 -46.27
N SER A 616 4.23 11.29 -47.06
CA SER A 616 2.90 11.87 -47.26
C SER A 616 2.11 11.98 -45.95
N GLY A 617 2.17 10.96 -45.10
CA GLY A 617 1.42 10.88 -43.84
C GLY A 617 2.08 11.52 -42.62
N THR A 618 3.29 12.09 -42.75
CA THR A 618 4.06 12.65 -41.63
C THR A 618 4.59 14.06 -41.90
N ARG A 619 5.56 14.20 -42.79
CA ARG A 619 6.18 15.49 -43.12
C ARG A 619 5.26 16.37 -43.97
N ASP A 620 4.57 15.76 -44.94
CA ASP A 620 3.74 16.50 -45.89
C ASP A 620 2.28 16.66 -45.38
N ASN A 621 1.90 15.93 -44.33
CA ASN A 621 0.60 16.02 -43.65
C ASN A 621 0.78 15.84 -42.14
N SER A 622 0.22 16.75 -41.35
CA SER A 622 0.28 16.65 -39.88
C SER A 622 -0.90 15.89 -39.27
N VAL A 623 -1.89 15.47 -40.05
CA VAL A 623 -3.12 14.85 -39.52
C VAL A 623 -2.86 13.44 -39.00
N ALA A 624 -3.34 13.14 -37.79
CA ALA A 624 -3.15 11.83 -37.17
C ALA A 624 -4.31 11.42 -36.26
N ILE A 625 -4.47 10.10 -36.10
CA ILE A 625 -5.46 9.49 -35.20
C ILE A 625 -5.09 9.74 -33.74
N GLY A 626 -6.07 9.92 -32.86
CA GLY A 626 -5.79 10.00 -31.43
C GLY A 626 -7.04 10.12 -30.59
N VAL A 627 -6.86 10.34 -29.29
CA VAL A 627 -7.98 10.44 -28.35
C VAL A 627 -8.84 11.65 -28.67
N GLN A 628 -10.17 11.49 -28.55
CA GLN A 628 -11.11 12.58 -28.77
C GLN A 628 -10.94 13.70 -27.75
N ALA A 629 -10.74 14.93 -28.23
CA ALA A 629 -10.62 16.13 -27.41
C ALA A 629 -12.00 16.78 -27.17
N ASN A 630 -12.59 16.56 -25.99
CA ASN A 630 -13.81 17.21 -25.52
C ASN A 630 -13.90 17.21 -23.98
N GLU A 631 -14.92 17.87 -23.42
CA GLU A 631 -15.16 17.95 -21.98
C GLU A 631 -15.27 16.57 -21.31
N ASN A 632 -16.00 15.64 -21.91
CA ASN A 632 -16.20 14.30 -21.34
C ASN A 632 -14.88 13.55 -21.19
N THR A 633 -14.01 13.63 -22.20
CA THR A 633 -12.66 13.05 -22.14
C THR A 633 -11.83 13.71 -21.06
N VAL A 634 -11.84 15.04 -20.97
CA VAL A 634 -11.07 15.79 -19.95
C VAL A 634 -11.50 15.39 -18.54
N ARG A 635 -12.81 15.38 -18.26
CA ARG A 635 -13.34 14.95 -16.96
C ARG A 635 -13.00 13.50 -16.66
N TRP A 636 -13.12 12.61 -17.64
CA TRP A 636 -12.77 11.20 -17.46
C TRP A 636 -11.29 11.02 -17.13
N LEU A 637 -10.39 11.70 -17.83
CA LEU A 637 -8.95 11.62 -17.59
C LEU A 637 -8.58 12.14 -16.20
N TYR A 638 -9.19 13.25 -15.78
CA TYR A 638 -9.04 13.77 -14.42
C TYR A 638 -9.45 12.73 -13.37
N ASP A 639 -10.65 12.15 -13.50
CA ASP A 639 -11.21 11.18 -12.54
C ASP A 639 -10.40 9.89 -12.41
N LYS A 640 -9.54 9.56 -13.39
CA LYS A 640 -8.67 8.37 -13.31
C LYS A 640 -7.42 8.59 -12.45
N HIS A 641 -7.02 9.83 -12.19
CA HIS A 641 -5.85 10.17 -11.38
C HIS A 641 -4.58 9.41 -11.82
N LEU A 642 -4.26 9.47 -13.11
CA LEU A 642 -3.13 8.77 -13.71
C LEU A 642 -1.82 9.53 -13.48
N ALA A 643 -0.69 8.81 -13.44
CA ALA A 643 0.63 9.43 -13.28
C ALA A 643 1.18 9.97 -14.61
N ALA A 644 0.84 9.34 -15.73
CA ALA A 644 1.23 9.73 -17.07
C ALA A 644 0.32 9.09 -18.14
N LEU A 645 0.28 9.71 -19.32
CA LEU A 645 -0.40 9.20 -20.50
C LEU A 645 0.60 8.94 -21.61
N VAL A 646 0.42 7.85 -22.34
CA VAL A 646 1.29 7.44 -23.44
C VAL A 646 0.45 7.08 -24.66
N GLY A 647 0.84 7.56 -25.83
CA GLY A 647 0.28 7.19 -27.12
C GLY A 647 1.35 6.83 -28.14
N GLU A 648 0.93 6.14 -29.20
CA GLU A 648 1.81 5.74 -30.32
C GLU A 648 1.85 6.78 -31.45
N THR A 649 1.05 7.83 -31.34
CA THR A 649 0.92 8.86 -32.38
C THR A 649 1.85 10.05 -32.08
N VAL A 650 2.05 10.94 -33.07
CA VAL A 650 2.76 12.23 -32.99
C VAL A 650 2.12 13.29 -32.09
N ALA A 651 0.93 12.98 -31.56
CA ALA A 651 0.13 13.75 -30.63
C ALA A 651 -0.70 12.76 -29.80
N PHE A 652 -0.97 13.02 -28.52
CA PHE A 652 -1.89 12.18 -27.73
C PHE A 652 -3.34 12.21 -28.24
N GLU A 653 -3.90 13.40 -28.48
CA GLU A 653 -5.23 13.57 -29.11
C GLU A 653 -5.19 13.46 -30.64
N ALA A 654 -6.37 13.31 -31.24
CA ALA A 654 -6.52 13.40 -32.69
C ALA A 654 -6.05 14.77 -33.21
N TRP A 655 -5.10 14.76 -34.14
CA TRP A 655 -4.41 15.97 -34.59
C TRP A 655 -4.91 16.44 -35.97
N PRO A 656 -5.13 17.75 -36.18
CA PRO A 656 -4.99 18.84 -35.20
C PRO A 656 -6.18 18.92 -34.24
N PRO A 657 -5.96 19.39 -33.00
CA PRO A 657 -7.04 19.66 -32.05
C PRO A 657 -7.84 20.90 -32.48
N LYS A 658 -9.07 21.01 -31.98
CA LYS A 658 -9.89 22.21 -32.15
C LYS A 658 -9.56 23.21 -31.05
N PHE A 659 -8.58 24.07 -31.31
CA PHE A 659 -8.11 25.07 -30.33
C PHE A 659 -9.19 26.06 -29.86
N THR A 660 -10.28 26.23 -30.63
CA THR A 660 -11.38 27.15 -30.30
C THR A 660 -12.32 26.62 -29.23
N ASP A 661 -12.32 25.32 -28.97
CA ASP A 661 -13.38 24.69 -28.18
C ASP A 661 -13.00 24.59 -26.69
N GLY A 662 -11.76 24.96 -26.31
CA GLY A 662 -11.27 24.97 -24.92
C GLY A 662 -10.86 23.59 -24.37
N TRP A 663 -10.85 22.55 -25.20
CA TRP A 663 -10.65 21.16 -24.79
C TRP A 663 -9.41 20.48 -25.40
N CYS A 664 -8.37 21.25 -25.73
CA CYS A 664 -7.10 20.68 -26.23
C CYS A 664 -6.45 19.81 -25.14
N LEU A 665 -6.30 18.50 -25.39
CA LEU A 665 -5.82 17.59 -24.34
C LEU A 665 -4.36 17.87 -23.96
N HIS A 666 -3.50 18.30 -24.89
CA HIS A 666 -2.15 18.74 -24.55
C HIS A 666 -2.13 19.83 -23.46
N GLU A 667 -3.02 20.82 -23.52
CA GLU A 667 -3.12 21.87 -22.51
C GLU A 667 -3.62 21.30 -21.17
N TRP A 668 -4.67 20.48 -21.20
CA TRP A 668 -5.22 19.87 -19.98
C TRP A 668 -4.23 18.95 -19.27
N ILE A 669 -3.58 18.08 -20.01
CA ILE A 669 -2.66 17.07 -19.48
C ILE A 669 -1.39 17.72 -18.95
N LEU A 670 -0.66 18.49 -19.78
CA LEU A 670 0.62 19.07 -19.39
C LEU A 670 0.47 20.29 -18.48
N VAL A 671 -0.39 21.24 -18.88
CA VAL A 671 -0.46 22.54 -18.24
C VAL A 671 -1.38 22.51 -17.03
N HIS A 672 -2.60 21.98 -17.14
CA HIS A 672 -3.56 22.07 -16.05
C HIS A 672 -3.31 21.05 -14.94
N TRP A 673 -2.80 19.85 -15.28
CA TRP A 673 -2.59 18.76 -14.31
C TRP A 673 -1.14 18.39 -14.05
N GLY A 674 -0.19 18.90 -14.85
CA GLY A 674 1.21 18.55 -14.69
C GLY A 674 1.48 17.06 -14.97
N MET A 675 0.70 16.45 -15.86
CA MET A 675 0.82 15.04 -16.18
C MET A 675 1.65 14.87 -17.47
N PRO A 676 2.74 14.07 -17.46
CA PRO A 676 3.55 13.83 -18.66
C PRO A 676 2.76 13.16 -19.80
N ILE A 677 3.10 13.54 -21.03
CA ILE A 677 2.63 12.87 -22.26
C ILE A 677 3.81 12.14 -22.91
N GLY A 678 3.64 10.85 -23.17
CA GLY A 678 4.53 10.04 -23.98
C GLY A 678 3.96 9.86 -25.37
N GLU A 679 4.79 10.03 -26.40
CA GLU A 679 4.34 10.02 -27.79
C GLU A 679 5.24 9.17 -28.67
N MET A 680 4.66 8.58 -29.72
CA MET A 680 5.34 7.67 -30.65
C MET A 680 6.05 6.49 -29.96
N TRP A 681 5.48 5.94 -28.89
CA TRP A 681 6.00 4.73 -28.26
C TRP A 681 5.69 3.50 -29.11
N ASP A 682 6.65 2.58 -29.24
CA ASP A 682 6.45 1.30 -29.94
C ASP A 682 5.81 0.27 -29.01
N LEU A 683 4.48 0.12 -29.12
CA LEU A 683 3.71 -0.82 -28.31
C LEU A 683 3.41 -2.13 -29.05
N GLU A 684 3.97 -2.38 -30.24
CA GLU A 684 3.62 -3.55 -31.06
C GLU A 684 3.99 -4.87 -30.37
N LYS A 685 5.23 -4.96 -29.87
CA LYS A 685 5.70 -6.14 -29.12
C LYS A 685 4.97 -6.29 -27.79
N LEU A 686 4.67 -5.16 -27.13
CA LEU A 686 3.92 -5.15 -25.87
C LEU A 686 2.51 -5.70 -26.08
N SER A 687 1.82 -5.26 -27.14
CA SER A 687 0.50 -5.74 -27.52
C SER A 687 0.47 -7.25 -27.75
N GLU A 688 1.44 -7.81 -28.48
CA GLU A 688 1.52 -9.27 -28.67
C GLU A 688 1.81 -10.02 -27.36
N LYS A 689 2.67 -9.48 -26.49
CA LYS A 689 2.90 -10.07 -25.16
C LYS A 689 1.64 -10.05 -24.31
N CYS A 690 0.92 -8.93 -24.26
CA CYS A 690 -0.35 -8.81 -23.56
C CYS A 690 -1.39 -9.81 -24.08
N LYS A 691 -1.48 -9.99 -25.41
CA LYS A 691 -2.34 -10.99 -26.05
C LYS A 691 -2.05 -12.40 -25.57
N SER A 692 -0.78 -12.79 -25.67
CA SER A 692 -0.33 -14.16 -25.39
C SER A 692 -0.53 -14.54 -23.91
N THR A 693 -0.41 -13.56 -23.01
CA THR A 693 -0.54 -13.74 -21.57
C THR A 693 -1.95 -13.45 -21.04
N LYS A 694 -2.82 -12.84 -21.86
CA LYS A 694 -4.12 -12.28 -21.45
C LYS A 694 -4.01 -11.31 -20.28
N ARG A 695 -2.89 -10.59 -20.17
CA ARG A 695 -2.61 -9.60 -19.13
C ARG A 695 -2.15 -8.32 -19.78
N TYR A 696 -2.84 -7.23 -19.50
CA TYR A 696 -2.58 -5.90 -20.10
C TYR A 696 -1.99 -4.91 -19.08
N THR A 697 -1.51 -5.42 -17.96
CA THR A 697 -0.78 -4.68 -16.93
C THR A 697 0.64 -5.21 -16.81
N PHE A 698 1.57 -4.32 -16.49
CA PHE A 698 3.00 -4.62 -16.40
C PHE A 698 3.70 -3.60 -15.50
N PHE A 699 4.90 -3.94 -15.02
CA PHE A 699 5.76 -2.96 -14.38
C PHE A 699 6.42 -2.12 -15.47
N LEU A 700 6.40 -0.80 -15.34
CA LEU A 700 6.99 0.12 -16.30
C LEU A 700 8.10 0.91 -15.61
N THR A 701 9.26 0.96 -16.26
CA THR A 701 10.37 1.86 -15.89
C THR A 701 10.68 2.75 -17.06
N SER A 702 10.88 4.04 -16.83
CA SER A 702 11.35 4.98 -17.84
C SER A 702 12.33 5.97 -17.24
N ALA A 703 13.46 6.13 -17.91
CA ALA A 703 14.53 7.04 -17.53
C ALA A 703 14.86 7.97 -18.72
N PRO A 704 14.23 9.16 -18.79
CA PRO A 704 14.57 10.16 -19.78
C PRO A 704 16.05 10.56 -19.72
N LEU A 705 16.57 11.13 -20.80
CA LEU A 705 17.90 11.76 -20.80
C LEU A 705 17.95 12.85 -19.73
N HIS A 706 18.99 12.80 -18.91
CA HIS A 706 19.19 13.72 -17.80
C HIS A 706 19.72 15.08 -18.29
N VAL A 707 18.89 15.79 -19.06
CA VAL A 707 19.19 17.11 -19.62
C VAL A 707 18.53 18.18 -18.78
N LYS A 708 19.35 19.00 -18.11
CA LYS A 708 18.88 20.13 -17.31
C LYS A 708 18.01 21.06 -18.16
N GLY A 709 16.82 21.39 -17.67
CA GLY A 709 15.86 22.21 -18.42
C GLY A 709 15.28 21.57 -19.68
N GLY A 710 15.44 20.26 -19.90
CA GLY A 710 14.96 19.55 -21.08
C GLY A 710 13.46 19.72 -21.35
N ILE A 711 13.09 19.97 -22.62
CA ILE A 711 11.71 20.23 -23.06
C ILE A 711 11.00 18.93 -23.49
N GLY A 712 11.75 18.04 -24.12
CA GLY A 712 11.33 16.67 -24.40
C GLY A 712 12.55 15.76 -24.35
N SER A 713 12.31 14.46 -24.32
CA SER A 713 13.39 13.47 -24.23
C SER A 713 12.94 12.12 -24.77
N PRO A 714 13.82 11.34 -25.42
CA PRO A 714 13.62 9.90 -25.55
C PRO A 714 13.27 9.28 -24.19
N PRO A 715 12.33 8.33 -24.13
CA PRO A 715 11.79 7.88 -22.85
C PRO A 715 12.67 6.87 -22.12
N GLY A 716 13.48 6.05 -22.81
CA GLY A 716 14.24 4.98 -22.17
C GLY A 716 13.32 4.03 -21.38
N ALA A 717 12.20 3.65 -22.00
CA ALA A 717 11.08 2.95 -21.40
C ALA A 717 11.11 1.43 -21.64
N ILE A 718 10.92 0.68 -20.55
CA ILE A 718 10.89 -0.78 -20.53
C ILE A 718 9.63 -1.22 -19.79
N ALA A 719 8.84 -2.10 -20.42
CA ALA A 719 7.80 -2.88 -19.77
C ALA A 719 8.37 -4.21 -19.28
N ILE A 720 8.03 -4.64 -18.06
CA ILE A 720 8.51 -5.87 -17.43
C ILE A 720 7.31 -6.68 -16.92
N PHE A 721 7.28 -7.96 -17.29
CA PHE A 721 6.20 -8.90 -17.00
C PHE A 721 6.54 -9.89 -15.89
#